data_AF-A0A821UN69-F1
#
_entry.id   AF-A0A821UN69-F1
#
_cell.length_a   1.000
_cell.length_b   1.000
_cell.length_c   1.000
_cell.angle_alpha   90.00
_cell.angle_beta   90.00
_cell.angle_gamma   90.00
#
_symmetry.space_group_name_H-M   'P 1'
#
loop_
_entity.id
_entity.type
_entity.pdbx_description
1 polymer ?
#
loop_
_entity_poly.entity_id
_entity_poly.type
_entity_poly.pdbx_seq_one_letter_code
_entity_poly.pdbx_strand_id
1 'polypeptide(L)'
;MNCVLTVSQTRYLVNSSTSRHGYLNIRLTHDEMDELRNRLQTFQSNNEPINLLDYNKCPQSPVWTIIRQGLDFFRISPKYVFRVIPIEINVRHASIVVRELRFEIDKSERKPRQNDEKKYKTALAFLAGDAAMCVHFWPGRGMNSGMKAAMALARNIVRTCTSKNSINIRKPLRFLDFLDYEGFMARLRAREQQGRSLRVLVNPIDKSVEESYSYGHSYQCYEKYTKKLIRKLKETRDRLEERPEWPHHASPISDDKLSNTLQCISHLAVAQLSLANPWPTRAMSGVEVLCEDIYPYDLKNVFPVPAAPSANVRCAPSAPILDKYHVLWIIGEKKNESFNNLISDVRNLQNAPKSCTDTDSDHILTVLKTVEETEEWVQRNRLLISQPDVRFKVVTVWEIGADKTAIDIIRAVRSTLSRAPVLIFTNKFQEVQAALQYPNVISTDAELEVKEFVGFRQETLWNAGYPVRNENHEKTIVSSALPYPTSNSNRSLLPALPTSISFFQLSSSSSRPMPSNSTLKPMILWIDSPYNDLELTKRIQERHQTVKINFQTTYKEAEEYLTVNLRQIRRLPAFITICRGFYRKDEKNYTDIAHLFDILNLEELPLAVYTSSVINLLGKINNPPERVKIFDQPSALFGFINDCLQNKC
;
A
#
# COMPACT_ATOMS: atom_id res chain seq x y z
N MET A 1 -15.25 -10.14 -3.15
CA MET A 1 -13.92 -10.64 -2.74
C MET A 1 -13.01 -10.86 -3.95
N ASN A 2 -13.26 -11.79 -4.87
CA ASN A 2 -12.32 -12.13 -5.97
C ASN A 2 -11.88 -10.96 -6.88
N CYS A 3 -12.77 -10.01 -7.21
CA CYS A 3 -12.41 -8.81 -7.98
C CYS A 3 -11.47 -7.89 -7.18
N VAL A 4 -11.79 -7.72 -5.90
CA VAL A 4 -11.03 -6.94 -4.91
C VAL A 4 -9.66 -7.58 -4.67
N LEU A 5 -9.58 -8.91 -4.56
CA LEU A 5 -8.33 -9.67 -4.52
C LEU A 5 -7.50 -9.46 -5.80
N THR A 6 -8.13 -9.51 -6.97
CA THR A 6 -7.46 -9.31 -8.27
C THR A 6 -6.88 -7.91 -8.42
N VAL A 7 -7.58 -6.87 -7.95
CA VAL A 7 -7.06 -5.49 -7.95
C VAL A 7 -6.02 -5.28 -6.84
N SER A 8 -6.16 -5.96 -5.70
CA SER A 8 -5.18 -5.91 -4.60
C SER A 8 -3.85 -6.55 -4.93
N GLN A 9 -3.81 -7.48 -5.90
CA GLN A 9 -2.58 -8.08 -6.42
C GLN A 9 -1.58 -7.06 -6.94
N THR A 10 -1.96 -5.80 -7.07
CA THR A 10 -1.06 -4.67 -7.34
C THR A 10 -0.11 -4.35 -6.19
N ARG A 11 -0.50 -4.61 -4.94
CA ARG A 11 0.27 -4.32 -3.71
C ARG A 11 0.42 -5.53 -2.80
N TYR A 12 -0.61 -6.38 -2.73
CA TYR A 12 -0.72 -7.53 -1.85
C TYR A 12 -0.92 -8.82 -2.64
N LEU A 13 -0.16 -9.85 -2.30
CA LEU A 13 -0.30 -11.17 -2.89
C LEU A 13 -0.35 -12.23 -1.78
N VAL A 14 -1.53 -12.81 -1.57
CA VAL A 14 -1.68 -13.97 -0.70
C VAL A 14 -1.43 -15.26 -1.46
N ASN A 15 -0.51 -16.06 -0.93
CA ASN A 15 -0.22 -17.40 -1.37
C ASN A 15 -0.50 -18.36 -0.20
N SER A 16 -1.18 -19.47 -0.47
CA SER A 16 -1.41 -20.53 0.53
C SER A 16 -0.60 -21.77 0.13
N SER A 17 0.18 -22.33 1.07
CA SER A 17 0.93 -23.57 0.89
C SER A 17 0.32 -24.63 1.80
N THR A 18 -0.59 -25.44 1.25
CA THR A 18 -1.50 -26.33 2.01
C THR A 18 -2.37 -25.54 3.00
N SER A 19 -3.57 -26.03 3.31
CA SER A 19 -4.66 -25.30 3.99
C SER A 19 -4.36 -24.72 5.39
N ARG A 20 -3.13 -24.84 5.91
CA ARG A 20 -2.72 -24.38 7.25
C ARG A 20 -1.61 -23.32 7.26
N HIS A 21 -0.87 -23.12 6.17
CA HIS A 21 0.23 -22.14 6.11
C HIS A 21 0.15 -21.32 4.83
N GLY A 22 0.63 -20.07 4.90
CA GLY A 22 0.63 -19.18 3.75
C GLY A 22 1.49 -17.95 3.97
N TYR A 23 1.56 -17.14 2.94
CA TYR A 23 2.35 -15.93 2.87
C TYR A 23 1.49 -14.80 2.33
N LEU A 24 1.39 -13.70 3.08
CA LEU A 24 0.96 -12.42 2.55
C LEU A 24 2.21 -11.67 2.07
N ASN A 25 2.40 -11.59 0.76
CA ASN A 25 3.49 -10.84 0.16
C ASN A 25 3.01 -9.41 -0.04
N ILE A 26 3.79 -8.44 0.43
CA ILE A 26 3.46 -7.02 0.33
C ILE A 26 4.60 -6.36 -0.40
N ARG A 27 4.30 -5.69 -1.51
CA ARG A 27 5.30 -4.89 -2.20
C ARG A 27 5.44 -3.58 -1.43
N LEU A 28 6.65 -3.20 -1.04
CA LEU A 28 6.95 -1.99 -0.26
C LEU A 28 7.65 -0.94 -1.13
N THR A 29 7.56 0.33 -0.73
CA THR A 29 8.44 1.40 -1.22
C THR A 29 9.81 1.31 -0.55
N HIS A 30 10.79 2.08 -1.03
CA HIS A 30 12.12 2.14 -0.41
C HIS A 30 12.03 2.56 1.07
N ASP A 31 11.31 3.64 1.35
CA ASP A 31 11.16 4.17 2.72
C ASP A 31 10.48 3.17 3.66
N GLU A 32 9.41 2.50 3.20
CA GLU A 32 8.73 1.47 3.97
C GLU A 32 9.65 0.26 4.23
N MET A 33 10.48 -0.10 3.25
CA MET A 33 11.45 -1.20 3.38
C MET A 33 12.54 -0.86 4.41
N ASP A 34 13.05 0.36 4.39
CA ASP A 34 14.05 0.82 5.37
C ASP A 34 13.46 0.90 6.77
N GLU A 35 12.23 1.43 6.89
CA GLU A 35 11.52 1.48 8.16
C GLU A 35 11.33 0.07 8.74
N LEU A 36 10.91 -0.89 7.91
CA LEU A 36 10.75 -2.28 8.30
C LEU A 36 12.07 -2.89 8.75
N ARG A 37 13.15 -2.70 7.98
CA ARG A 37 14.49 -3.21 8.31
C ARG A 37 14.96 -2.71 9.66
N ASN A 38 14.90 -1.41 9.88
CA ASN A 38 15.30 -0.78 11.13
C ASN A 38 14.54 -1.36 12.32
N ARG A 39 13.22 -1.53 12.19
CA ARG A 39 12.38 -2.11 13.27
C ARG A 39 12.66 -3.59 13.52
N LEU A 40 12.83 -4.38 12.46
CA LEU A 40 13.16 -5.80 12.59
C LEU A 40 14.54 -6.01 13.24
N GLN A 41 15.51 -5.14 12.94
CA GLN A 41 16.83 -5.17 13.58
C GLN A 41 16.73 -4.87 15.08
N THR A 42 15.86 -3.96 15.50
CA THR A 42 15.59 -3.70 16.92
C THR A 42 14.99 -4.92 17.61
N PHE A 43 13.99 -5.58 17.01
CA PHE A 43 13.41 -6.80 17.57
C PHE A 43 14.44 -7.93 17.70
N GLN A 44 15.29 -8.11 16.69
CA GLN A 44 16.37 -9.10 16.71
C GLN A 44 17.39 -8.80 17.81
N SER A 45 17.81 -7.55 17.95
CA SER A 45 18.77 -7.12 18.99
C SER A 45 18.24 -7.35 20.40
N ASN A 46 16.94 -7.17 20.59
CA ASN A 46 16.28 -7.34 21.89
C ASN A 46 15.74 -8.76 22.12
N ASN A 47 15.91 -9.68 21.18
CA ASN A 47 15.32 -11.02 21.18
C ASN A 47 13.79 -11.03 21.43
N GLU A 48 13.09 -10.04 20.86
CA GLU A 48 11.65 -9.88 21.05
C GLU A 48 10.86 -10.45 19.86
N PRO A 49 9.73 -11.13 20.11
CA PRO A 49 8.86 -11.58 19.03
C PRO A 49 8.11 -10.40 18.42
N ILE A 50 7.85 -10.48 17.11
CA ILE A 50 6.96 -9.55 16.42
C ILE A 50 5.54 -9.77 16.94
N ASN A 51 4.91 -8.72 17.44
CA ASN A 51 3.50 -8.74 17.82
C ASN A 51 2.78 -7.56 17.16
N LEU A 52 2.07 -7.83 16.06
CA LEU A 52 1.34 -6.81 15.31
C LEU A 52 0.16 -6.18 16.08
N LEU A 53 -0.26 -6.79 17.20
CA LEU A 53 -1.28 -6.26 18.11
C LEU A 53 -0.71 -5.27 19.14
N ASP A 54 0.61 -5.23 19.31
CA ASP A 54 1.28 -4.29 20.21
C ASP A 54 1.63 -3.01 19.45
N TYR A 55 0.80 -1.98 19.58
CA TYR A 55 0.99 -0.69 18.91
C TYR A 55 2.19 0.10 19.44
N ASN A 56 2.75 -0.23 20.60
CA ASN A 56 3.98 0.41 21.06
C ASN A 56 5.19 -0.16 20.30
N LYS A 57 5.15 -1.46 19.99
CA LYS A 57 6.21 -2.16 19.25
C LYS A 57 6.07 -2.00 17.73
N CYS A 58 4.84 -2.07 17.23
CA CYS A 58 4.48 -1.91 15.82
C CYS A 58 3.57 -0.67 15.67
N PRO A 59 4.15 0.55 15.69
CA PRO A 59 3.39 1.80 15.70
C PRO A 59 2.51 1.99 14.46
N GLN A 60 1.64 3.00 14.46
CA GLN A 60 0.87 3.40 13.28
C GLN A 60 1.72 4.18 12.26
N SER A 61 2.85 3.61 11.85
CA SER A 61 3.63 4.11 10.74
C SER A 61 3.09 3.59 9.40
N PRO A 62 3.53 4.15 8.26
CA PRO A 62 3.11 3.69 6.93
C PRO A 62 3.27 2.17 6.75
N VAL A 63 4.44 1.60 7.11
CA VAL A 63 4.71 0.17 6.86
C VAL A 63 3.86 -0.78 7.73
N TRP A 64 3.67 -0.47 9.01
CA TRP A 64 2.86 -1.34 9.87
C TRP A 64 1.36 -1.20 9.57
N THR A 65 0.96 0.01 9.17
CA THR A 65 -0.41 0.27 8.70
C THR A 65 -0.71 -0.55 7.45
N ILE A 66 0.21 -0.60 6.48
CA ILE A 66 -0.02 -1.38 5.26
C ILE A 66 0.02 -2.88 5.51
N ILE A 67 0.87 -3.35 6.44
CA ILE A 67 0.86 -4.76 6.88
C ILE A 67 -0.50 -5.13 7.48
N ARG A 68 -0.99 -4.34 8.44
CA ARG A 68 -2.30 -4.59 9.09
C ARG A 68 -3.45 -4.51 8.11
N GLN A 69 -3.47 -3.50 7.24
CA GLN A 69 -4.47 -3.39 6.18
C GLN A 69 -4.48 -4.60 5.27
N GLY A 70 -3.30 -5.11 4.86
CA GLY A 70 -3.20 -6.35 4.11
C GLY A 70 -3.83 -7.52 4.86
N LEU A 71 -3.50 -7.70 6.13
CA LEU A 71 -4.07 -8.77 6.95
C LEU A 71 -5.60 -8.68 7.05
N ASP A 72 -6.13 -7.49 7.34
CA ASP A 72 -7.56 -7.22 7.42
C ASP A 72 -8.26 -7.51 6.08
N PHE A 73 -7.62 -7.12 4.98
CA PHE A 73 -8.14 -7.32 3.62
C PHE A 73 -8.38 -8.79 3.29
N PHE A 74 -7.48 -9.67 3.72
CA PHE A 74 -7.60 -11.11 3.53
C PHE A 74 -8.22 -11.83 4.74
N ARG A 75 -8.74 -11.07 5.73
CA ARG A 75 -9.33 -11.60 6.98
C ARG A 75 -8.38 -12.52 7.75
N ILE A 76 -7.09 -12.20 7.72
CA ILE A 76 -6.05 -12.93 8.44
C ILE A 76 -5.87 -12.23 9.78
N SER A 77 -6.16 -12.93 10.88
CA SER A 77 -5.93 -12.34 12.20
C SER A 77 -4.43 -12.08 12.42
N PRO A 78 -4.03 -10.88 12.92
CA PRO A 78 -2.62 -10.56 13.18
C PRO A 78 -1.92 -11.54 14.12
N LYS A 79 -2.67 -12.23 15.00
CA LYS A 79 -2.15 -13.28 15.89
C LYS A 79 -1.57 -14.50 15.16
N TYR A 80 -1.95 -14.71 13.89
CA TYR A 80 -1.43 -15.78 13.06
C TYR A 80 -0.14 -15.38 12.32
N VAL A 81 0.31 -14.13 12.44
CA VAL A 81 1.57 -13.68 11.87
C VAL A 81 2.69 -13.96 12.87
N PHE A 82 3.46 -15.00 12.60
CA PHE A 82 4.62 -15.38 13.41
C PHE A 82 5.94 -14.83 12.85
N ARG A 83 5.96 -14.33 11.60
CA ARG A 83 7.18 -13.82 10.95
C ARG A 83 6.87 -12.79 9.87
N VAL A 84 7.71 -11.74 9.81
CA VAL A 84 7.77 -10.77 8.72
C VAL A 84 9.19 -10.80 8.16
N ILE A 85 9.34 -10.97 6.84
CA ILE A 85 10.64 -11.09 6.18
C ILE A 85 10.75 -9.99 5.11
N PRO A 86 11.71 -9.06 5.22
CA PRO A 86 11.99 -8.10 4.18
C PRO A 86 12.76 -8.81 3.06
N ILE A 87 12.25 -8.75 1.83
CA ILE A 87 12.91 -9.37 0.66
C ILE A 87 13.24 -8.26 -0.33
N GLU A 88 14.54 -7.99 -0.51
CA GLU A 88 15.00 -7.11 -1.56
C GLU A 88 15.09 -7.86 -2.88
N ILE A 89 14.49 -7.28 -3.93
CA ILE A 89 14.50 -7.88 -5.26
C ILE A 89 15.77 -7.44 -5.97
N ASN A 90 16.78 -8.31 -5.95
CA ASN A 90 18.04 -8.09 -6.67
C ASN A 90 18.09 -8.95 -7.94
N VAL A 91 17.97 -8.31 -9.11
CA VAL A 91 17.91 -8.99 -10.42
C VAL A 91 19.30 -8.96 -11.08
N ARG A 92 20.28 -9.64 -10.46
CA ARG A 92 21.65 -9.83 -10.99
C ARG A 92 21.81 -11.18 -11.70
N HIS A 93 22.69 -11.23 -12.69
CA HIS A 93 23.06 -12.48 -13.35
C HIS A 93 24.55 -12.52 -13.68
N ALA A 94 25.05 -13.74 -13.83
CA ALA A 94 26.35 -13.97 -14.42
C ALA A 94 26.23 -13.88 -15.95
N SER A 95 27.11 -13.14 -16.62
CA SER A 95 27.13 -13.09 -18.09
C SER A 95 27.58 -14.43 -18.70
N ILE A 96 28.36 -15.20 -17.95
CA ILE A 96 28.94 -16.50 -18.31
C ILE A 96 28.60 -17.48 -17.18
N VAL A 97 28.06 -18.66 -17.52
CA VAL A 97 27.66 -19.69 -16.54
C VAL A 97 28.52 -20.95 -16.61
N VAL A 98 29.40 -21.07 -17.60
CA VAL A 98 30.40 -22.13 -17.73
C VAL A 98 31.75 -21.49 -17.95
N ARG A 99 32.74 -21.87 -17.13
CA ARG A 99 34.11 -21.38 -17.31
C ARG A 99 35.13 -22.46 -17.06
N GLU A 100 36.15 -22.47 -17.89
CA GLU A 100 37.37 -23.22 -17.63
C GLU A 100 38.27 -22.39 -16.70
N LEU A 101 38.50 -22.91 -15.49
CA LEU A 101 39.39 -22.33 -14.49
C LEU A 101 40.72 -23.06 -14.51
N ARG A 102 41.82 -22.30 -14.46
CA ARG A 102 43.19 -22.83 -14.35
C ARG A 102 43.77 -22.46 -13.00
N PHE A 103 44.30 -23.44 -12.29
CA PHE A 103 44.95 -23.25 -11.00
C PHE A 103 46.35 -23.85 -11.03
N GLU A 104 47.31 -23.09 -10.51
CA GLU A 104 48.68 -23.55 -10.32
C GLU A 104 48.68 -24.57 -9.18
N ILE A 105 49.29 -25.73 -9.41
CA ILE A 105 49.43 -26.75 -8.37
C ILE A 105 50.64 -26.36 -7.54
N ASP A 106 50.42 -26.10 -6.25
CA ASP A 106 51.50 -25.76 -5.35
C ASP A 106 52.46 -26.96 -5.20
N LYS A 107 53.76 -26.72 -5.32
CA LYS A 107 54.79 -27.78 -5.35
C LYS A 107 55.20 -28.26 -3.96
N SER A 108 54.40 -28.00 -2.93
CA SER A 108 54.77 -28.11 -1.51
C SER A 108 55.16 -29.53 -1.01
N GLU A 109 55.12 -30.55 -1.86
CA GLU A 109 55.59 -31.92 -1.52
C GLU A 109 56.83 -32.40 -2.30
N ARG A 110 57.45 -31.60 -3.18
CA ARG A 110 58.68 -32.02 -3.89
C ARG A 110 59.76 -30.96 -3.95
N LYS A 111 61.01 -31.35 -3.61
CA LYS A 111 62.21 -30.51 -3.74
C LYS A 111 62.30 -29.96 -5.18
N PRO A 112 62.45 -28.63 -5.37
CA PRO A 112 62.46 -28.04 -6.70
C PRO A 112 63.70 -28.50 -7.48
N ARG A 113 63.50 -29.06 -8.68
CA ARG A 113 64.59 -29.25 -9.65
C ARG A 113 64.67 -28.03 -10.57
N GLN A 114 65.89 -27.64 -10.94
CA GLN A 114 66.12 -26.68 -12.02
C GLN A 114 65.42 -27.23 -13.28
N ASN A 115 64.47 -26.47 -13.85
CA ASN A 115 63.57 -26.80 -14.97
C ASN A 115 62.18 -27.38 -14.63
N ASP A 116 61.67 -27.28 -13.39
CA ASP A 116 60.26 -27.63 -13.16
C ASP A 116 59.31 -26.55 -13.74
N GLU A 117 58.78 -26.78 -14.95
CA GLU A 117 57.67 -25.98 -15.51
C GLU A 117 56.50 -25.85 -14.52
N LYS A 118 55.81 -24.70 -14.54
CA LYS A 118 54.60 -24.50 -13.73
C LYS A 118 53.52 -25.50 -14.19
N LYS A 119 53.11 -26.39 -13.29
CA LYS A 119 52.06 -27.38 -13.59
C LYS A 119 50.70 -26.81 -13.23
N TYR A 120 49.84 -26.66 -14.21
CA TYR A 120 48.46 -26.18 -14.03
C TYR A 120 47.49 -27.36 -14.04
N LYS A 121 46.44 -27.27 -13.21
CA LYS A 121 45.24 -28.09 -13.32
C LYS A 121 44.10 -27.23 -13.86
N THR A 122 43.20 -27.88 -14.58
CA THR A 122 42.00 -27.27 -15.13
C THR A 122 40.77 -27.82 -14.41
N ALA A 123 39.82 -26.96 -14.08
CA ALA A 123 38.47 -27.35 -13.66
C ALA A 123 37.43 -26.62 -14.51
N LEU A 124 36.31 -27.29 -14.75
CA LEU A 124 35.11 -26.64 -15.28
C LEU A 124 34.24 -26.18 -14.12
N ALA A 125 33.97 -24.88 -14.07
CA ALA A 125 33.04 -24.28 -13.13
C ALA A 125 31.71 -24.00 -13.82
N PHE A 126 30.62 -24.31 -13.12
CA PHE A 126 29.26 -24.13 -13.59
C PHE A 126 28.47 -23.28 -12.60
N LEU A 127 27.61 -22.40 -13.10
CA LEU A 127 26.65 -21.64 -12.30
C LEU A 127 25.23 -22.09 -12.66
N ALA A 128 24.41 -22.29 -11.63
CA ALA A 128 22.99 -22.64 -11.76
C ALA A 128 22.15 -21.94 -10.68
N GLY A 129 20.84 -21.84 -10.90
CA GLY A 129 19.92 -21.18 -9.96
C GLY A 129 20.29 -19.72 -9.71
N ASP A 130 20.15 -19.25 -8.48
CA ASP A 130 20.41 -17.85 -8.10
C ASP A 130 21.88 -17.44 -8.32
N ALA A 131 22.84 -18.37 -8.23
CA ALA A 131 24.24 -18.09 -8.56
C ALA A 131 24.44 -17.72 -10.04
N ALA A 132 23.58 -18.21 -10.93
CA ALA A 132 23.60 -17.86 -12.35
C ALA A 132 22.64 -16.71 -12.70
N MET A 133 21.45 -16.71 -12.11
CA MET A 133 20.41 -15.73 -12.35
C MET A 133 19.53 -15.56 -11.11
N CYS A 134 19.65 -14.44 -10.41
CA CYS A 134 18.69 -14.07 -9.38
C CYS A 134 17.40 -13.58 -10.05
N VAL A 135 16.29 -14.24 -9.72
CA VAL A 135 14.95 -13.87 -10.18
C VAL A 135 14.16 -13.22 -9.05
N HIS A 136 13.13 -12.44 -9.40
CA HIS A 136 12.18 -11.91 -8.44
C HIS A 136 11.55 -13.05 -7.64
N PHE A 137 11.51 -12.90 -6.31
CA PHE A 137 10.91 -13.88 -5.42
C PHE A 137 9.41 -13.99 -5.67
N TRP A 138 9.02 -15.09 -6.31
CA TRP A 138 7.64 -15.57 -6.36
C TRP A 138 7.69 -17.05 -5.99
N PRO A 139 6.79 -17.55 -5.14
CA PRO A 139 6.83 -18.95 -4.71
C PRO A 139 6.96 -19.91 -5.89
N GLY A 140 7.95 -20.79 -5.82
CA GLY A 140 8.26 -21.79 -6.84
C GLY A 140 9.10 -21.31 -8.03
N ARG A 141 9.25 -20.01 -8.31
CA ARG A 141 9.98 -19.57 -9.53
C ARG A 141 11.48 -19.83 -9.49
N GLY A 142 12.18 -19.33 -8.47
CA GLY A 142 13.63 -19.53 -8.33
C GLY A 142 13.98 -21.02 -8.28
N MET A 143 13.19 -21.79 -7.53
CA MET A 143 13.33 -23.25 -7.45
C MET A 143 13.11 -23.92 -8.81
N ASN A 144 12.03 -23.60 -9.55
CA ASN A 144 11.75 -24.19 -10.86
C ASN A 144 12.88 -23.88 -11.86
N SER A 145 13.36 -22.63 -11.91
CA SER A 145 14.47 -22.23 -12.77
C SER A 145 15.77 -22.93 -12.37
N GLY A 146 16.05 -23.03 -11.06
CA GLY A 146 17.21 -23.75 -10.53
C GLY A 146 17.16 -25.24 -10.87
N MET A 147 16.01 -25.90 -10.72
CA MET A 147 15.81 -27.30 -11.07
C MET A 147 15.97 -27.53 -12.57
N LYS A 148 15.43 -26.65 -13.41
CA LYS A 148 15.64 -26.70 -14.86
C LYS A 148 17.11 -26.56 -15.23
N ALA A 149 17.82 -25.62 -14.62
CA ALA A 149 19.26 -25.43 -14.81
C ALA A 149 20.04 -26.69 -14.38
N ALA A 150 19.71 -27.29 -13.24
CA ALA A 150 20.34 -28.52 -12.77
C ALA A 150 20.06 -29.71 -13.70
N MET A 151 18.82 -29.88 -14.14
CA MET A 151 18.42 -30.93 -15.09
C MET A 151 19.12 -30.77 -16.43
N ALA A 152 19.18 -29.55 -16.97
CA ALA A 152 19.88 -29.26 -18.22
C ALA A 152 21.38 -29.57 -18.12
N LEU A 153 22.02 -29.17 -17.01
CA LEU A 153 23.43 -29.48 -16.76
C LEU A 153 23.66 -30.99 -16.68
N ALA A 154 22.85 -31.70 -15.88
CA ALA A 154 22.97 -33.14 -15.72
C ALA A 154 22.78 -33.89 -17.05
N ARG A 155 21.76 -33.53 -17.83
CA ARG A 155 21.54 -34.12 -19.16
C ARG A 155 22.65 -33.80 -20.14
N ASN A 156 23.23 -32.60 -20.09
CA ASN A 156 24.37 -32.25 -20.93
C ASN A 156 25.62 -33.08 -20.56
N ILE A 157 25.90 -33.24 -19.26
CA ILE A 157 26.99 -34.12 -18.78
C ILE A 157 26.79 -35.55 -19.29
N VAL A 158 25.58 -36.11 -19.11
CA VAL A 158 25.27 -37.46 -19.58
C VAL A 158 25.48 -37.56 -21.08
N ARG A 159 24.85 -36.68 -21.87
CA ARG A 159 24.96 -36.66 -23.35
C ARG A 159 26.41 -36.56 -23.82
N THR A 160 27.24 -35.77 -23.15
CA THR A 160 28.66 -35.61 -23.49
C THR A 160 29.48 -36.87 -23.15
N CYS A 161 29.16 -37.53 -22.04
CA CYS A 161 29.83 -38.74 -21.59
C CYS A 161 29.34 -40.03 -22.27
N THR A 162 28.12 -40.03 -22.84
CA THR A 162 27.54 -41.17 -23.56
C THR A 162 27.64 -40.95 -25.07
N SER A 163 28.66 -41.51 -25.71
CA SER A 163 28.72 -41.60 -27.18
C SER A 163 28.28 -43.00 -27.59
N LYS A 164 27.29 -43.10 -28.50
CA LYS A 164 26.81 -44.38 -29.08
C LYS A 164 26.42 -45.45 -28.02
N ASN A 165 25.56 -45.10 -27.05
CA ASN A 165 25.09 -46.00 -25.99
C ASN A 165 26.19 -46.63 -25.11
N SER A 166 27.42 -46.12 -25.18
CA SER A 166 28.54 -46.56 -24.34
C SER A 166 29.01 -45.38 -23.50
N ILE A 167 29.09 -45.58 -22.18
CA ILE A 167 29.60 -44.55 -21.26
C ILE A 167 31.11 -44.48 -21.45
N ASN A 168 31.58 -43.44 -22.15
CA ASN A 168 33.00 -43.21 -22.37
C ASN A 168 33.52 -42.27 -21.26
N ILE A 169 33.58 -42.79 -20.03
CA ILE A 169 33.97 -42.06 -18.79
C ILE A 169 35.35 -41.38 -18.91
N ARG A 170 36.16 -41.78 -19.92
CA ARG A 170 37.55 -41.33 -20.08
C ARG A 170 37.74 -40.08 -20.95
N LYS A 171 36.70 -39.53 -21.61
CA LYS A 171 36.89 -38.31 -22.40
C LYS A 171 36.95 -37.08 -21.47
N PRO A 172 38.02 -36.28 -21.49
CA PRO A 172 38.05 -35.06 -20.71
C PRO A 172 36.97 -34.10 -21.22
N LEU A 173 36.11 -33.67 -20.30
CA LEU A 173 35.10 -32.66 -20.55
C LEU A 173 35.78 -31.31 -20.83
N ARG A 174 35.34 -30.62 -21.88
CA ARG A 174 35.86 -29.30 -22.26
C ARG A 174 34.73 -28.28 -22.24
N PHE A 175 35.10 -27.00 -22.14
CA PHE A 175 34.15 -25.89 -22.24
C PHE A 175 33.21 -26.01 -23.45
N LEU A 176 33.76 -26.35 -24.62
CA LEU A 176 32.99 -26.48 -25.87
C LEU A 176 31.87 -27.53 -25.81
N ASP A 177 31.99 -28.53 -24.93
CA ASP A 177 30.97 -29.56 -24.80
C ASP A 177 29.72 -29.02 -24.06
N PHE A 178 29.80 -27.83 -23.46
CA PHE A 178 28.72 -27.19 -22.70
C PHE A 178 28.12 -25.94 -23.35
N LEU A 179 28.37 -25.69 -24.64
CA LEU A 179 27.75 -24.55 -25.36
C LEU A 179 26.21 -24.62 -25.36
N ASP A 180 25.63 -25.82 -25.46
CA ASP A 180 24.18 -26.01 -25.36
C ASP A 180 23.65 -25.63 -23.96
N TYR A 181 24.47 -25.77 -22.91
CA TYR A 181 24.08 -25.40 -21.55
C TYR A 181 24.13 -23.89 -21.35
N GLU A 182 25.17 -23.22 -21.86
CA GLU A 182 25.23 -21.76 -21.97
C GLU A 182 24.01 -21.20 -22.71
N GLY A 183 23.68 -21.75 -23.87
CA GLY A 183 22.51 -21.35 -24.65
C GLY A 183 21.19 -21.56 -23.93
N PHE A 184 21.03 -22.70 -23.23
CA PHE A 184 19.87 -22.97 -22.38
C PHE A 184 19.72 -21.92 -21.27
N MET A 185 20.81 -21.63 -20.57
CA MET A 185 20.82 -20.66 -19.47
C MET A 185 20.57 -19.23 -19.96
N ALA A 186 21.05 -18.87 -21.15
CA ALA A 186 20.72 -17.60 -21.79
C ALA A 186 19.22 -17.48 -22.09
N ARG A 187 18.58 -18.53 -22.65
CA ARG A 187 17.12 -18.56 -22.89
C ARG A 187 16.34 -18.46 -21.57
N LEU A 188 16.73 -19.23 -20.57
CA LEU A 188 16.09 -19.24 -19.26
C LEU A 188 16.21 -17.87 -18.57
N ARG A 189 17.37 -17.22 -18.66
CA ARG A 189 17.60 -15.85 -18.16
C ARG A 189 16.75 -14.82 -18.89
N ALA A 190 16.75 -14.84 -20.21
CA ALA A 190 15.95 -13.92 -21.02
C ALA A 190 14.47 -13.98 -20.62
N ARG A 191 13.96 -15.18 -20.37
CA ARG A 191 12.57 -15.38 -19.93
C ARG A 191 12.34 -14.96 -18.47
N GLU A 192 13.03 -15.60 -17.54
CA GLU A 192 12.68 -15.52 -16.11
C GLU A 192 13.19 -14.24 -15.47
N GLN A 193 14.33 -13.76 -15.92
CA GLN A 193 14.97 -12.60 -15.36
C GLN A 193 14.63 -11.33 -16.13
N GLN A 194 15.00 -11.25 -17.41
CA GLN A 194 14.84 -10.05 -18.23
C GLN A 194 13.37 -9.82 -18.64
N GLY A 195 12.63 -10.88 -18.89
CA GLY A 195 11.20 -10.80 -19.22
C GLY A 195 10.36 -10.66 -17.96
N ARG A 196 10.40 -11.66 -17.09
CA ARG A 196 9.50 -11.74 -15.94
C ARG A 196 9.94 -10.85 -14.78
N SER A 197 11.11 -11.11 -14.20
CA SER A 197 11.54 -10.42 -12.98
C SER A 197 11.70 -8.91 -13.17
N LEU A 198 12.29 -8.49 -14.28
CA LEU A 198 12.53 -7.08 -14.59
C LEU A 198 11.23 -6.26 -14.73
N ARG A 199 10.15 -6.85 -15.27
CA ARG A 199 8.88 -6.13 -15.42
C ARG A 199 8.22 -5.76 -14.10
N VAL A 200 8.55 -6.45 -13.00
CA VAL A 200 8.11 -6.05 -11.67
C VAL A 200 8.85 -4.79 -11.22
N LEU A 201 10.16 -4.70 -11.51
CA LEU A 201 10.97 -3.51 -11.19
C LEU A 201 10.53 -2.28 -12.00
N VAL A 202 10.23 -2.45 -13.29
CA VAL A 202 9.92 -1.34 -14.21
C VAL A 202 8.51 -0.74 -14.01
N ASN A 203 7.64 -1.36 -13.20
CA ASN A 203 6.33 -0.83 -12.85
C ASN A 203 6.32 -0.40 -11.36
N PRO A 204 7.01 0.69 -10.97
CA PRO A 204 7.18 1.08 -9.57
C PRO A 204 5.84 1.42 -8.93
N ILE A 205 5.61 0.91 -7.71
CA ILE A 205 4.49 1.34 -6.88
C ILE A 205 4.77 2.73 -6.30
N ASP A 206 6.04 3.05 -6.08
CA ASP A 206 6.54 4.23 -5.35
C ASP A 206 5.89 5.52 -5.85
N LYS A 207 5.95 5.81 -7.15
CA LYS A 207 5.33 7.02 -7.71
C LYS A 207 3.81 7.09 -7.47
N SER A 208 3.10 5.97 -7.64
CA SER A 208 1.65 5.91 -7.41
C SER A 208 1.27 6.00 -5.93
N VAL A 209 2.15 5.54 -5.03
CA VAL A 209 1.96 5.57 -3.58
C VAL A 209 2.36 6.92 -2.99
N GLU A 210 3.44 7.53 -3.46
CA GLU A 210 3.78 8.94 -3.18
C GLU A 210 2.65 9.87 -3.58
N GLU A 211 2.10 9.70 -4.78
CA GLU A 211 0.88 10.41 -5.21
C GLU A 211 -0.27 10.11 -4.22
N SER A 212 -0.54 8.84 -3.89
CA SER A 212 -1.61 8.47 -2.95
C SER A 212 -1.47 9.12 -1.57
N TYR A 213 -0.24 9.20 -1.03
CA TYR A 213 0.03 9.82 0.26
C TYR A 213 -0.10 11.34 0.20
N SER A 214 0.38 11.97 -0.88
CA SER A 214 0.26 13.40 -1.12
C SER A 214 -1.20 13.86 -1.22
N TYR A 215 -2.07 13.01 -1.78
CA TYR A 215 -3.48 13.33 -2.03
C TYR A 215 -4.47 12.76 -1.00
N GLY A 216 -4.09 11.75 -0.22
CA GLY A 216 -4.97 11.01 0.70
C GLY A 216 -5.51 11.80 1.90
N HIS A 217 -4.98 13.00 2.16
CA HIS A 217 -5.47 13.90 3.23
C HIS A 217 -6.63 14.82 2.81
N SER A 218 -7.01 14.80 1.53
CA SER A 218 -8.15 15.58 1.02
C SER A 218 -9.38 14.69 0.88
N TYR A 219 -10.40 14.88 1.71
CA TYR A 219 -11.69 14.16 1.63
C TYR A 219 -12.33 14.22 0.24
N GLN A 220 -12.06 15.29 -0.53
CA GLN A 220 -12.56 15.48 -1.89
C GLN A 220 -11.85 14.60 -2.93
N CYS A 221 -10.59 14.23 -2.69
CA CYS A 221 -9.86 13.32 -3.56
C CYS A 221 -10.29 11.86 -3.33
N TYR A 222 -10.73 11.52 -2.12
CA TYR A 222 -11.22 10.18 -1.80
C TYR A 222 -12.41 9.76 -2.67
N GLU A 223 -13.40 10.62 -2.89
CA GLU A 223 -14.55 10.30 -3.74
C GLU A 223 -14.13 9.98 -5.18
N LYS A 224 -13.17 10.74 -5.73
CA LYS A 224 -12.59 10.51 -7.06
C LYS A 224 -11.89 9.15 -7.14
N TYR A 225 -11.07 8.81 -6.16
CA TYR A 225 -10.36 7.53 -6.13
C TYR A 225 -11.29 6.34 -5.92
N THR A 226 -12.30 6.48 -5.06
CA THR A 226 -13.36 5.48 -4.87
C THR A 226 -14.09 5.22 -6.19
N LYS A 227 -14.51 6.27 -6.91
CA LYS A 227 -15.14 6.12 -8.24
C LYS A 227 -14.20 5.42 -9.23
N LYS A 228 -12.92 5.80 -9.27
CA LYS A 228 -11.91 5.17 -10.15
C LYS A 228 -11.71 3.69 -9.81
N LEU A 229 -11.64 3.34 -8.53
CA LEU A 229 -11.46 1.97 -8.07
C LEU A 229 -12.72 1.11 -8.32
N ILE A 230 -13.92 1.65 -8.05
CA ILE A 230 -15.19 1.01 -8.39
C ILE A 230 -15.22 0.65 -9.87
N ARG A 231 -14.88 1.59 -10.76
CA ARG A 231 -14.84 1.33 -12.20
C ARG A 231 -13.89 0.18 -12.55
N LYS A 232 -12.66 0.20 -12.02
CA LYS A 232 -11.69 -0.91 -12.19
C LYS A 232 -12.23 -2.25 -11.69
N LEU A 233 -12.95 -2.26 -10.56
CA LEU A 233 -13.53 -3.47 -9.99
C LEU A 233 -14.68 -4.02 -10.82
N LYS A 234 -15.54 -3.15 -11.36
CA LYS A 234 -16.62 -3.53 -12.28
C LYS A 234 -16.04 -4.15 -13.55
N GLU A 235 -15.10 -3.47 -14.21
CA GLU A 235 -14.40 -4.00 -15.39
C GLU A 235 -13.74 -5.35 -15.12
N THR A 236 -13.17 -5.53 -13.93
CA THR A 236 -12.55 -6.80 -13.52
C THR A 236 -13.59 -7.88 -13.24
N ARG A 237 -14.72 -7.54 -12.59
CA ARG A 237 -15.84 -8.45 -12.34
C ARG A 237 -16.38 -8.96 -13.68
N ASP A 238 -16.75 -8.04 -14.56
CA ASP A 238 -17.43 -8.36 -15.81
C ASP A 238 -16.54 -9.30 -16.65
N ARG A 239 -15.24 -9.00 -16.76
CA ARG A 239 -14.25 -9.86 -17.41
C ARG A 239 -14.06 -11.24 -16.76
N LEU A 240 -14.28 -11.38 -15.45
CA LEU A 240 -14.18 -12.66 -14.75
C LEU A 240 -15.47 -13.47 -14.92
N GLU A 241 -16.63 -12.82 -14.84
CA GLU A 241 -17.95 -13.42 -15.00
C GLU A 241 -18.23 -13.85 -16.45
N GLU A 242 -17.62 -13.21 -17.44
CA GLU A 242 -17.66 -13.63 -18.86
C GLU A 242 -17.00 -14.99 -19.13
N ARG A 243 -16.20 -15.52 -18.20
CA ARG A 243 -15.44 -16.75 -18.42
C ARG A 243 -16.35 -17.99 -18.32
N PRO A 244 -16.30 -18.92 -19.30
CA PRO A 244 -17.09 -20.14 -19.26
C PRO A 244 -16.87 -20.95 -17.97
N GLU A 245 -15.63 -20.98 -17.48
CA GLU A 245 -15.23 -21.72 -16.29
C GLU A 245 -15.57 -21.03 -14.96
N TRP A 246 -16.20 -19.85 -14.98
CA TRP A 246 -16.50 -19.12 -13.76
C TRP A 246 -17.51 -19.88 -12.86
N PRO A 247 -17.14 -20.27 -11.63
CA PRO A 247 -17.96 -21.17 -10.83
C PRO A 247 -19.19 -20.49 -10.19
N HIS A 248 -19.35 -19.18 -10.35
CA HIS A 248 -20.38 -18.40 -9.66
C HIS A 248 -21.42 -17.75 -10.61
N HIS A 249 -21.61 -18.30 -11.81
CA HIS A 249 -22.64 -17.82 -12.77
C HIS A 249 -24.04 -17.70 -12.15
N ALA A 250 -24.38 -18.56 -11.18
CA ALA A 250 -25.67 -18.54 -10.50
C ALA A 250 -25.85 -17.37 -9.50
N SER A 251 -24.79 -16.66 -9.15
CA SER A 251 -24.85 -15.54 -8.20
C SER A 251 -23.88 -14.42 -8.63
N PRO A 252 -24.26 -13.63 -9.66
CA PRO A 252 -23.45 -12.51 -10.12
C PRO A 252 -23.30 -11.45 -9.04
N ILE A 253 -22.15 -10.77 -9.02
CA ILE A 253 -21.85 -9.79 -7.98
C ILE A 253 -22.48 -8.43 -8.36
N SER A 254 -23.44 -7.95 -7.57
CA SER A 254 -24.05 -6.63 -7.79
C SER A 254 -23.08 -5.47 -7.55
N ASP A 255 -23.36 -4.33 -8.18
CA ASP A 255 -22.62 -3.08 -7.99
C ASP A 255 -22.65 -2.59 -6.54
N ASP A 256 -23.78 -2.77 -5.85
CA ASP A 256 -23.94 -2.39 -4.44
C ASP A 256 -23.03 -3.24 -3.55
N LYS A 257 -22.92 -4.54 -3.85
CA LYS A 257 -22.04 -5.46 -3.11
C LYS A 257 -20.57 -5.09 -3.30
N LEU A 258 -20.17 -4.64 -4.49
CA LEU A 258 -18.81 -4.09 -4.72
C LEU A 258 -18.58 -2.79 -3.94
N SER A 259 -19.56 -1.89 -3.95
CA SER A 259 -19.48 -0.59 -3.28
C SER A 259 -19.41 -0.74 -1.75
N ASN A 260 -20.26 -1.60 -1.17
CA ASN A 260 -20.25 -1.93 0.25
C ASN A 260 -18.92 -2.59 0.66
N THR A 261 -18.35 -3.42 -0.21
CA THR A 261 -17.02 -4.02 0.05
C THR A 261 -15.92 -2.96 0.11
N LEU A 262 -15.99 -1.91 -0.72
CA LEU A 262 -15.01 -0.82 -0.71
C LEU A 262 -15.14 0.10 0.51
N GLN A 263 -16.34 0.25 1.07
CA GLN A 263 -16.55 1.02 2.30
C GLN A 263 -15.84 0.40 3.50
N CYS A 264 -15.57 -0.91 3.46
CA CYS A 264 -14.76 -1.60 4.47
C CYS A 264 -13.24 -1.37 4.31
N ILE A 265 -12.79 -0.62 3.30
CA ILE A 265 -11.38 -0.39 3.00
C ILE A 265 -11.00 1.05 3.40
N SER A 266 -9.85 1.23 4.04
CA SER A 266 -9.38 2.56 4.45
C SER A 266 -9.23 3.51 3.26
N HIS A 267 -9.47 4.80 3.49
CA HIS A 267 -9.36 5.84 2.45
C HIS A 267 -8.00 5.83 1.73
N LEU A 268 -6.93 5.60 2.50
CA LEU A 268 -5.58 5.48 1.99
C LEU A 268 -5.42 4.25 1.08
N ALA A 269 -5.91 3.09 1.50
CA ALA A 269 -5.84 1.87 0.70
C ALA A 269 -6.67 1.99 -0.59
N VAL A 270 -7.82 2.67 -0.56
CA VAL A 270 -8.61 2.98 -1.76
C VAL A 270 -7.80 3.85 -2.73
N ALA A 271 -7.16 4.91 -2.25
CA ALA A 271 -6.31 5.77 -3.08
C ALA A 271 -5.17 4.96 -3.72
N GLN A 272 -4.44 4.18 -2.92
CA GLN A 272 -3.34 3.33 -3.36
C GLN A 272 -3.79 2.30 -4.42
N LEU A 273 -4.86 1.54 -4.16
CA LEU A 273 -5.38 0.55 -5.11
C LEU A 273 -5.92 1.19 -6.40
N SER A 274 -6.45 2.42 -6.31
CA SER A 274 -6.94 3.14 -7.48
C SER A 274 -5.80 3.64 -8.38
N LEU A 275 -4.67 4.03 -7.78
CA LEU A 275 -3.50 4.59 -8.46
C LEU A 275 -2.53 3.52 -8.93
N ALA A 276 -2.42 2.41 -8.22
CA ALA A 276 -1.55 1.30 -8.61
C ALA A 276 -1.96 0.69 -9.96
N ASN A 277 -0.95 0.43 -10.78
CA ASN A 277 -1.11 -0.29 -12.04
C ASN A 277 -1.34 -1.78 -11.77
N PRO A 278 -2.15 -2.47 -12.60
CA PRO A 278 -2.35 -3.91 -12.48
C PRO A 278 -1.00 -4.64 -12.50
N TRP A 279 -0.93 -5.76 -11.78
CA TRP A 279 0.25 -6.63 -11.85
C TRP A 279 0.44 -7.08 -13.32
N PRO A 280 1.66 -7.07 -13.87
CA PRO A 280 1.90 -7.30 -15.30
C PRO A 280 1.78 -8.79 -15.68
N THR A 281 0.78 -9.52 -15.20
CA THR A 281 0.62 -10.98 -15.35
C THR A 281 0.67 -11.46 -16.80
N ARG A 282 0.04 -10.72 -17.74
CA ARG A 282 0.10 -11.01 -19.18
C ARG A 282 1.49 -10.80 -19.77
N ALA A 283 2.14 -9.74 -19.32
CA ALA A 283 3.50 -9.38 -19.69
C ALA A 283 4.56 -10.32 -19.05
N MET A 284 4.18 -11.00 -17.98
CA MET A 284 4.90 -12.07 -17.30
C MET A 284 4.64 -13.45 -17.92
N SER A 285 3.72 -13.57 -18.89
CA SER A 285 3.50 -14.81 -19.62
C SER A 285 4.49 -14.93 -20.79
N GLY A 286 4.57 -16.12 -21.39
CA GLY A 286 5.50 -16.39 -22.50
C GLY A 286 5.86 -17.88 -22.58
N VAL A 287 6.38 -18.29 -23.73
CA VAL A 287 6.76 -19.70 -24.01
C VAL A 287 7.68 -20.22 -22.91
N GLU A 288 7.36 -21.41 -22.40
CA GLU A 288 8.14 -22.07 -21.37
C GLU A 288 9.51 -22.47 -21.92
N VAL A 289 10.58 -22.24 -21.16
CA VAL A 289 11.88 -22.86 -21.48
C VAL A 289 11.85 -24.26 -20.89
N LEU A 290 11.75 -25.26 -21.77
CA LEU A 290 11.72 -26.68 -21.41
C LEU A 290 13.11 -27.26 -21.58
N CYS A 291 13.52 -28.11 -20.63
CA CYS A 291 14.81 -28.81 -20.72
C CYS A 291 14.80 -29.76 -21.93
N GLU A 292 13.64 -30.33 -22.21
CA GLU A 292 13.35 -31.29 -23.27
C GLU A 292 13.57 -30.73 -24.68
N ASP A 293 13.44 -29.42 -24.88
CA ASP A 293 13.65 -28.78 -26.18
C ASP A 293 15.11 -28.93 -26.69
N ILE A 294 16.07 -28.95 -25.76
CA ILE A 294 17.51 -29.02 -26.05
C ILE A 294 18.08 -30.39 -25.64
N TYR A 295 17.53 -30.96 -24.57
CA TYR A 295 17.94 -32.23 -23.98
C TYR A 295 16.73 -33.16 -23.88
N PRO A 296 16.28 -33.74 -25.01
CA PRO A 296 15.13 -34.64 -25.02
C PRO A 296 15.37 -35.84 -24.10
N TYR A 297 14.29 -36.35 -23.52
CA TYR A 297 14.33 -37.58 -22.73
C TYR A 297 14.64 -38.76 -23.65
N ASP A 298 15.84 -39.32 -23.54
CA ASP A 298 16.12 -40.64 -24.11
C ASP A 298 15.83 -41.71 -23.06
N LEU A 299 14.60 -42.24 -23.10
CA LEU A 299 14.14 -43.33 -22.22
C LEU A 299 14.95 -44.62 -22.38
N LYS A 300 15.81 -44.74 -23.40
CA LYS A 300 16.63 -45.95 -23.62
C LYS A 300 17.92 -45.96 -22.82
N ASN A 301 18.33 -44.83 -22.21
CA ASN A 301 19.60 -44.65 -21.52
C ASN A 301 19.45 -44.45 -19.99
N VAL A 302 18.36 -44.95 -19.39
CA VAL A 302 18.07 -44.74 -17.96
C VAL A 302 18.96 -45.62 -17.10
N PHE A 303 19.87 -44.99 -16.33
CA PHE A 303 20.43 -45.62 -15.14
C PHE A 303 19.29 -45.86 -14.12
N PRO A 304 19.20 -47.04 -13.50
CA PRO A 304 18.13 -47.36 -12.57
C PRO A 304 18.13 -46.41 -11.36
N VAL A 305 17.00 -45.75 -11.12
CA VAL A 305 16.76 -44.91 -9.93
C VAL A 305 16.41 -45.83 -8.75
N PRO A 306 17.02 -45.68 -7.55
CA PRO A 306 16.60 -46.42 -6.36
C PRO A 306 15.20 -45.96 -5.92
N ALA A 307 14.28 -46.91 -5.70
CA ALA A 307 12.92 -46.62 -5.26
C ALA A 307 12.90 -46.05 -3.83
N ALA A 308 12.23 -44.92 -3.63
CA ALA A 308 12.01 -44.34 -2.31
C ALA A 308 10.74 -44.93 -1.64
N PRO A 309 10.72 -45.11 -0.30
CA PRO A 309 9.58 -45.70 0.41
C PRO A 309 8.46 -44.67 0.66
N SER A 310 7.22 -45.09 0.46
CA SER A 310 6.00 -44.30 0.63
C SER A 310 5.63 -44.09 2.11
N ALA A 311 5.49 -42.84 2.56
CA ALA A 311 4.95 -42.51 3.88
C ALA A 311 3.55 -41.89 3.76
N ASN A 312 2.55 -42.57 4.33
CA ASN A 312 1.19 -42.07 4.51
C ASN A 312 1.05 -41.41 5.88
N VAL A 313 0.60 -40.15 5.95
CA VAL A 313 0.21 -39.49 7.21
C VAL A 313 -1.21 -38.95 7.10
N ARG A 314 -2.11 -39.40 7.99
CA ARG A 314 -3.48 -38.87 8.16
C ARG A 314 -3.51 -37.89 9.34
N CYS A 315 -4.17 -36.74 9.18
CA CYS A 315 -4.49 -35.80 10.26
C CYS A 315 -5.97 -35.89 10.67
N ALA A 316 -6.26 -35.87 11.96
CA ALA A 316 -7.62 -35.78 12.52
C ALA A 316 -8.03 -34.30 12.80
N PRO A 317 -9.33 -33.96 12.81
CA PRO A 317 -9.83 -32.62 13.11
C PRO A 317 -9.96 -32.35 14.62
N SER A 318 -9.74 -31.11 15.03
CA SER A 318 -9.81 -30.61 16.42
C SER A 318 -11.22 -30.15 16.82
N ALA A 319 -11.61 -30.39 18.07
CA ALA A 319 -12.93 -30.10 18.65
C ALA A 319 -13.17 -28.58 18.89
N PRO A 320 -14.44 -28.12 18.89
CA PRO A 320 -14.81 -26.73 19.14
C PRO A 320 -14.70 -26.32 20.63
N ILE A 321 -14.34 -25.07 20.88
CA ILE A 321 -14.25 -24.43 22.20
C ILE A 321 -15.56 -23.66 22.45
N LEU A 322 -16.19 -23.82 23.62
CA LEU A 322 -17.39 -23.10 24.07
C LEU A 322 -16.97 -22.02 25.09
N ASP A 323 -17.19 -20.73 24.79
CA ASP A 323 -16.90 -19.60 25.70
C ASP A 323 -18.17 -19.16 26.46
N LYS A 324 -18.06 -18.75 27.74
CA LYS A 324 -19.14 -18.20 28.59
C LYS A 324 -19.05 -16.68 28.69
N TYR A 325 -20.18 -15.96 28.76
CA TYR A 325 -20.21 -14.49 28.71
C TYR A 325 -20.97 -13.87 29.89
N HIS A 326 -20.39 -12.87 30.56
CA HIS A 326 -21.01 -12.09 31.62
C HIS A 326 -21.06 -10.61 31.24
N VAL A 327 -22.23 -9.97 31.38
CA VAL A 327 -22.42 -8.56 31.05
C VAL A 327 -22.85 -7.79 32.29
N LEU A 328 -22.09 -6.75 32.65
CA LEU A 328 -22.35 -5.87 33.78
C LEU A 328 -22.86 -4.52 33.29
N TRP A 329 -24.02 -4.09 33.81
CA TRP A 329 -24.67 -2.83 33.48
C TRP A 329 -24.65 -1.90 34.68
N ILE A 330 -24.25 -0.64 34.48
CA ILE A 330 -24.04 0.33 35.55
C ILE A 330 -24.69 1.65 35.14
N ILE A 331 -25.81 1.98 35.77
CA ILE A 331 -26.74 2.99 35.25
C ILE A 331 -26.73 4.35 35.97
N GLY A 332 -25.96 4.48 37.06
CA GLY A 332 -25.92 5.72 37.85
C GLY A 332 -27.20 5.99 38.65
N GLU A 333 -27.14 6.96 39.57
CA GLU A 333 -28.26 7.31 40.47
C GLU A 333 -29.33 8.19 39.78
N LYS A 334 -28.95 8.98 38.77
CA LYS A 334 -29.90 9.82 38.01
C LYS A 334 -30.71 8.92 37.07
N LYS A 335 -31.93 8.59 37.51
CA LYS A 335 -32.89 7.79 36.75
C LYS A 335 -33.23 8.46 35.41
N ASN A 336 -32.93 7.79 34.31
CA ASN A 336 -33.47 8.12 33.00
C ASN A 336 -34.54 7.08 32.62
N GLU A 337 -35.78 7.51 32.34
CA GLU A 337 -36.91 6.61 32.01
C GLU A 337 -36.61 5.73 30.80
N SER A 338 -35.88 6.24 29.79
CA SER A 338 -35.42 5.48 28.63
C SER A 338 -34.63 4.21 29.02
N PHE A 339 -33.80 4.29 30.06
CA PHE A 339 -32.97 3.17 30.48
C PHE A 339 -33.76 2.06 31.20
N ASN A 340 -34.83 2.41 31.92
CA ASN A 340 -35.67 1.40 32.58
C ASN A 340 -36.44 0.55 31.57
N ASN A 341 -36.91 1.17 30.49
CA ASN A 341 -37.56 0.46 29.39
C ASN A 341 -36.59 -0.52 28.72
N LEU A 342 -35.35 -0.09 28.51
CA LEU A 342 -34.30 -0.92 27.94
C LEU A 342 -33.89 -2.10 28.82
N ILE A 343 -33.77 -1.89 30.14
CA ILE A 343 -33.49 -2.98 31.09
C ILE A 343 -34.64 -3.99 31.12
N SER A 344 -35.89 -3.51 31.01
CA SER A 344 -37.08 -4.36 30.91
C SER A 344 -37.04 -5.20 29.62
N ASP A 345 -36.75 -4.59 28.48
CA ASP A 345 -36.61 -5.28 27.18
C ASP A 345 -35.56 -6.40 27.24
N VAL A 346 -34.40 -6.13 27.83
CA VAL A 346 -33.32 -7.13 27.94
C VAL A 346 -33.69 -8.28 28.88
N ARG A 347 -34.34 -7.98 30.02
CA ARG A 347 -34.81 -9.04 30.94
C ARG A 347 -35.91 -9.90 30.31
N ASN A 348 -36.78 -9.30 29.51
CA ASN A 348 -37.82 -10.03 28.78
C ASN A 348 -37.21 -10.95 27.71
N LEU A 349 -36.11 -10.55 27.07
CA LEU A 349 -35.36 -11.39 26.12
C LEU A 349 -34.70 -12.61 26.79
N GLN A 350 -34.24 -12.51 28.03
CA GLN A 350 -33.69 -13.66 28.78
C GLN A 350 -34.76 -14.70 29.16
N ASN A 351 -36.02 -14.29 29.25
CA ASN A 351 -37.14 -15.15 29.65
C ASN A 351 -37.88 -15.79 28.47
N ALA A 352 -37.46 -15.55 27.22
CA ALA A 352 -38.10 -16.13 26.03
C ALA A 352 -37.78 -17.64 25.89
N PRO A 353 -38.73 -18.48 25.44
CA PRO A 353 -38.54 -19.92 25.37
C PRO A 353 -37.45 -20.31 24.34
N LYS A 354 -36.41 -21.01 24.82
CA LYS A 354 -35.29 -21.50 24.00
C LYS A 354 -35.81 -22.50 22.95
N SER A 355 -35.64 -22.22 21.65
CA SER A 355 -35.90 -23.19 20.59
C SER A 355 -34.66 -24.06 20.33
N CYS A 356 -34.92 -25.33 20.02
CA CYS A 356 -33.96 -26.41 19.97
C CYS A 356 -33.02 -26.26 18.75
N THR A 357 -31.86 -25.60 18.91
CA THR A 357 -30.62 -25.74 18.09
C THR A 357 -29.51 -24.76 18.47
N ASP A 358 -29.76 -23.76 19.31
CA ASP A 358 -28.70 -22.80 19.68
C ASP A 358 -27.81 -23.35 20.81
N THR A 359 -26.50 -23.34 20.56
CA THR A 359 -25.44 -23.66 21.52
C THR A 359 -25.60 -22.85 22.80
N ASP A 360 -25.64 -23.52 23.95
CA ASP A 360 -25.76 -22.95 25.29
C ASP A 360 -24.62 -21.97 25.62
N SER A 361 -24.78 -20.69 25.25
CA SER A 361 -24.05 -19.61 25.89
C SER A 361 -24.85 -19.10 27.09
N ASP A 362 -24.35 -19.38 28.29
CA ASP A 362 -24.89 -18.80 29.52
C ASP A 362 -24.51 -17.32 29.58
N HIS A 363 -25.47 -16.44 29.30
CA HIS A 363 -25.32 -14.99 29.44
C HIS A 363 -25.92 -14.52 30.76
N ILE A 364 -25.08 -14.06 31.68
CA ILE A 364 -25.53 -13.51 32.97
C ILE A 364 -25.47 -11.98 32.93
N LEU A 365 -26.59 -11.34 33.27
CA LEU A 365 -26.73 -9.88 33.34
C LEU A 365 -26.81 -9.43 34.80
N THR A 366 -25.96 -8.48 35.19
CA THR A 366 -26.03 -7.83 36.51
C THR A 366 -26.17 -6.32 36.34
N VAL A 367 -27.09 -5.70 37.09
CA VAL A 367 -27.31 -4.25 37.06
C VAL A 367 -26.91 -3.63 38.40
N LEU A 368 -26.03 -2.64 38.37
CA LEU A 368 -25.51 -1.90 39.53
C LEU A 368 -25.78 -0.40 39.36
N LYS A 369 -25.86 0.33 40.48
CA LYS A 369 -26.26 1.74 40.50
C LYS A 369 -25.12 2.68 40.82
N THR A 370 -24.20 2.29 41.70
CA THR A 370 -23.12 3.15 42.18
C THR A 370 -21.74 2.56 41.88
N VAL A 371 -20.70 3.39 42.05
CA VAL A 371 -19.31 2.94 41.92
C VAL A 371 -18.97 1.95 43.03
N GLU A 372 -19.46 2.19 44.23
CA GLU A 372 -19.24 1.37 45.42
C GLU A 372 -19.89 -0.01 45.26
N GLU A 373 -21.11 -0.08 44.73
CA GLU A 373 -21.75 -1.35 44.38
C GLU A 373 -20.95 -2.12 43.32
N THR A 374 -20.32 -1.41 42.39
CA THR A 374 -19.45 -1.99 41.35
C THR A 374 -18.17 -2.56 41.95
N GLU A 375 -17.50 -1.82 42.83
CA GLU A 375 -16.30 -2.28 43.53
C GLU A 375 -16.61 -3.50 44.37
N GLU A 376 -17.68 -3.46 45.17
CA GLU A 376 -18.09 -4.60 46.00
C GLU A 376 -18.44 -5.83 45.15
N TRP A 377 -19.16 -5.64 44.03
CA TRP A 377 -19.51 -6.74 43.15
C TRP A 377 -18.27 -7.37 42.50
N VAL A 378 -17.34 -6.55 42.00
CA VAL A 378 -16.09 -7.01 41.39
C VAL A 378 -15.25 -7.79 42.42
N GLN A 379 -15.15 -7.30 43.65
CA GLN A 379 -14.43 -8.00 44.72
C GLN A 379 -15.10 -9.32 45.10
N ARG A 380 -16.43 -9.33 45.29
CA ARG A 380 -17.19 -10.54 45.63
C ARG A 380 -17.13 -11.61 44.54
N ASN A 381 -17.03 -11.21 43.27
CA ASN A 381 -17.03 -12.12 42.12
C ASN A 381 -15.64 -12.36 41.49
N ARG A 382 -14.56 -11.99 42.18
CA ARG A 382 -13.18 -12.05 41.64
C ARG A 382 -12.77 -13.44 41.11
N LEU A 383 -13.21 -14.52 41.76
CA LEU A 383 -12.89 -15.89 41.33
C LEU A 383 -13.58 -16.26 40.02
N LEU A 384 -14.87 -15.93 39.88
CA LEU A 384 -15.62 -16.08 38.64
C LEU A 384 -14.98 -15.26 37.52
N ILE A 385 -14.58 -14.04 37.86
CA ILE A 385 -13.96 -13.09 36.95
C ILE A 385 -12.61 -13.58 36.38
N SER A 386 -11.88 -14.38 37.14
CA SER A 386 -10.54 -14.85 36.76
C SER A 386 -10.56 -16.13 35.92
N GLN A 387 -11.74 -16.69 35.62
CA GLN A 387 -11.87 -17.90 34.81
C GLN A 387 -11.57 -17.60 33.32
N PRO A 388 -10.71 -18.40 32.64
CA PRO A 388 -10.21 -18.09 31.30
C PRO A 388 -11.27 -18.21 30.19
N ASP A 389 -12.32 -18.98 30.45
CA ASP A 389 -13.50 -19.22 29.61
C ASP A 389 -14.62 -18.19 29.83
N VAL A 390 -14.45 -17.26 30.78
CA VAL A 390 -15.44 -16.21 31.06
C VAL A 390 -15.02 -14.88 30.43
N ARG A 391 -15.90 -14.32 29.59
CA ARG A 391 -15.72 -13.03 28.92
C ARG A 391 -16.62 -11.97 29.57
N PHE A 392 -16.05 -10.83 29.96
CA PHE A 392 -16.79 -9.73 30.60
C PHE A 392 -17.04 -8.57 29.65
N LYS A 393 -18.21 -7.95 29.74
CA LYS A 393 -18.52 -6.66 29.12
C LYS A 393 -19.10 -5.72 30.18
N VAL A 394 -18.61 -4.49 30.25
CA VAL A 394 -19.18 -3.47 31.16
C VAL A 394 -19.86 -2.38 30.34
N VAL A 395 -21.06 -1.99 30.75
CA VAL A 395 -21.85 -0.93 30.12
C VAL A 395 -22.16 0.10 31.19
N THR A 396 -21.76 1.36 30.98
CA THR A 396 -21.95 2.41 31.98
C THR A 396 -22.40 3.73 31.36
N VAL A 397 -23.06 4.60 32.12
CA VAL A 397 -23.33 6.00 31.71
C VAL A 397 -22.22 6.93 32.21
N TRP A 398 -22.03 8.11 31.59
CA TRP A 398 -20.97 9.04 31.97
C TRP A 398 -21.11 9.59 33.39
N GLU A 399 -22.31 10.06 33.75
CA GLU A 399 -22.62 10.58 35.09
C GLU A 399 -23.19 9.46 35.95
N ILE A 400 -22.44 9.03 36.97
CA ILE A 400 -22.86 7.93 37.86
C ILE A 400 -23.41 8.48 39.17
N GLY A 401 -22.81 9.54 39.71
CA GLY A 401 -23.24 10.25 40.91
C GLY A 401 -22.87 11.74 40.85
N ALA A 402 -23.10 12.48 41.94
CA ALA A 402 -22.84 13.94 41.97
C ALA A 402 -21.37 14.32 41.71
N ASP A 403 -20.43 13.43 42.05
CA ASP A 403 -18.98 13.60 41.91
C ASP A 403 -18.29 12.41 41.23
N LYS A 404 -19.06 11.43 40.74
CA LYS A 404 -18.55 10.17 40.16
C LYS A 404 -18.91 10.02 38.70
N THR A 405 -17.96 9.54 37.92
CA THR A 405 -18.09 9.36 36.48
C THR A 405 -17.84 7.92 36.05
N ALA A 406 -18.11 7.62 34.78
CA ALA A 406 -17.72 6.35 34.15
C ALA A 406 -16.21 6.04 34.28
N ILE A 407 -15.35 7.05 34.46
CA ILE A 407 -13.92 6.84 34.70
C ILE A 407 -13.69 6.12 36.03
N ASP A 408 -14.48 6.44 37.06
CA ASP A 408 -14.35 5.81 38.37
C ASP A 408 -14.82 4.36 38.32
N ILE A 409 -15.84 4.06 37.51
CA ILE A 409 -16.24 2.69 37.16
C ILE A 409 -15.14 1.94 36.42
N ILE A 410 -14.48 2.57 35.44
CA ILE A 410 -13.36 1.96 34.73
C ILE A 410 -12.23 1.62 35.70
N ARG A 411 -11.90 2.52 36.63
CA ARG A 411 -10.87 2.28 37.65
C ARG A 411 -11.26 1.13 38.57
N ALA A 412 -12.50 1.13 39.07
CA ALA A 412 -13.05 0.07 39.90
C ALA A 412 -12.94 -1.29 39.23
N VAL A 413 -13.40 -1.42 37.98
CA VAL A 413 -13.33 -2.66 37.20
C VAL A 413 -11.89 -3.05 36.90
N ARG A 414 -11.07 -2.11 36.41
CA ARG A 414 -9.69 -2.39 35.99
C ARG A 414 -8.72 -2.66 37.13
N SER A 415 -9.06 -2.27 38.36
CA SER A 415 -8.32 -2.68 39.56
C SER A 415 -8.18 -4.20 39.68
N THR A 416 -9.15 -4.94 39.10
CA THR A 416 -9.22 -6.40 39.15
C THR A 416 -9.19 -7.04 37.75
N LEU A 417 -9.69 -6.35 36.73
CA LEU A 417 -9.79 -6.80 35.33
C LEU A 417 -9.02 -5.89 34.38
N SER A 418 -7.73 -6.16 34.16
CA SER A 418 -6.89 -5.32 33.29
C SER A 418 -7.32 -5.27 31.82
N ARG A 419 -8.20 -6.18 31.36
CA ARG A 419 -8.59 -6.35 29.94
C ARG A 419 -10.10 -6.37 29.68
N ALA A 420 -10.95 -5.97 30.62
CA ALA A 420 -12.39 -5.94 30.37
C ALA A 420 -12.77 -4.80 29.40
N PRO A 421 -13.46 -5.08 28.28
CA PRO A 421 -14.03 -4.04 27.43
C PRO A 421 -15.16 -3.30 28.17
N VAL A 422 -15.12 -1.96 28.08
CA VAL A 422 -16.09 -1.06 28.72
C VAL A 422 -16.72 -0.17 27.65
N LEU A 423 -18.05 -0.20 27.57
CA LEU A 423 -18.86 0.73 26.79
C LEU A 423 -19.39 1.82 27.71
N ILE A 424 -19.25 3.07 27.29
CA ILE A 424 -19.79 4.24 28.00
C ILE A 424 -20.82 4.96 27.13
N PHE A 425 -21.96 5.31 27.71
CA PHE A 425 -22.90 6.27 27.12
C PHE A 425 -22.56 7.69 27.58
N THR A 426 -22.25 8.57 26.64
CA THR A 426 -21.85 9.95 26.94
C THR A 426 -22.16 10.91 25.79
N ASN A 427 -21.98 12.22 25.99
CA ASN A 427 -22.16 13.22 24.93
C ASN A 427 -20.85 13.47 24.15
N LYS A 428 -20.95 14.05 22.94
CA LYS A 428 -19.82 14.23 22.00
C LYS A 428 -18.60 14.97 22.55
N PHE A 429 -18.78 15.86 23.52
CA PHE A 429 -17.65 16.58 24.10
C PHE A 429 -16.86 15.68 25.07
N GLN A 430 -17.57 14.85 25.83
CA GLN A 430 -17.01 13.92 26.81
C GLN A 430 -16.44 12.65 26.13
N GLU A 431 -16.96 12.27 24.95
CA GLU A 431 -16.43 11.21 24.07
C GLU A 431 -14.94 11.40 23.72
N VAL A 432 -14.56 12.63 23.36
CA VAL A 432 -13.18 12.96 22.99
C VAL A 432 -12.23 12.81 24.19
N GLN A 433 -12.65 13.20 25.39
CA GLN A 433 -11.83 13.02 26.59
C GLN A 433 -11.68 11.55 26.99
N ALA A 434 -12.76 10.75 26.89
CA ALA A 434 -12.73 9.34 27.20
C ALA A 434 -11.80 8.55 26.26
N ALA A 435 -11.89 8.83 24.96
CA ALA A 435 -11.09 8.18 23.92
C ALA A 435 -9.58 8.52 24.04
N LEU A 436 -9.25 9.75 24.43
CA LEU A 436 -7.86 10.19 24.62
C LEU A 436 -7.20 9.56 25.85
N GLN A 437 -7.94 9.33 26.94
CA GLN A 437 -7.38 8.79 28.18
C GLN A 437 -7.44 7.26 28.28
N TYR A 438 -8.41 6.61 27.63
CA TYR A 438 -8.63 5.17 27.72
C TYR A 438 -9.00 4.55 26.36
N PRO A 439 -8.03 4.17 25.52
CA PRO A 439 -8.24 3.82 24.10
C PRO A 439 -9.03 2.52 23.83
N ASN A 440 -9.45 1.79 24.87
CA ASN A 440 -10.29 0.57 24.76
C ASN A 440 -11.73 0.82 25.27
N VAL A 441 -12.12 2.09 25.38
CA VAL A 441 -13.45 2.52 25.79
C VAL A 441 -14.21 2.93 24.54
N ILE A 442 -15.34 2.28 24.30
CA ILE A 442 -16.26 2.73 23.24
C ILE A 442 -17.23 3.73 23.87
N SER A 443 -17.45 4.85 23.21
CA SER A 443 -18.36 5.90 23.61
C SER A 443 -19.45 6.05 22.56
N THR A 444 -20.71 6.17 22.96
CA THR A 444 -21.83 6.35 22.02
C THR A 444 -22.95 7.22 22.60
N ASP A 445 -23.66 7.94 21.71
CA ASP A 445 -24.78 8.84 22.03
C ASP A 445 -26.17 8.26 21.64
N ALA A 446 -26.24 7.04 21.07
CA ALA A 446 -27.47 6.52 20.45
C ALA A 446 -28.11 5.31 21.16
N GLU A 447 -29.42 5.41 21.47
CA GLU A 447 -30.24 4.31 22.03
C GLU A 447 -30.31 3.05 21.15
N LEU A 448 -30.07 3.16 19.83
CA LEU A 448 -30.19 2.05 18.86
C LEU A 448 -29.06 1.01 19.00
N GLU A 449 -27.86 1.45 19.37
CA GLU A 449 -26.69 0.55 19.49
C GLU A 449 -26.83 -0.41 20.67
N VAL A 450 -27.74 -0.14 21.62
CA VAL A 450 -27.84 -0.95 22.83
C VAL A 450 -28.50 -2.30 22.56
N LYS A 451 -29.47 -2.37 21.64
CA LYS A 451 -30.08 -3.65 21.24
C LYS A 451 -29.07 -4.51 20.46
N GLU A 452 -28.16 -3.90 19.70
CA GLU A 452 -27.06 -4.60 19.03
C GLU A 452 -25.96 -5.03 20.01
N PHE A 453 -25.65 -4.19 21.00
CA PHE A 453 -24.66 -4.48 22.04
C PHE A 453 -25.04 -5.70 22.89
N VAL A 454 -26.32 -5.81 23.23
CA VAL A 454 -26.89 -6.89 24.05
C VAL A 454 -27.32 -8.10 23.21
N GLY A 455 -27.44 -7.92 21.88
CA GLY A 455 -27.90 -8.94 20.96
C GLY A 455 -27.00 -10.17 20.88
N PHE A 456 -27.63 -11.35 20.98
CA PHE A 456 -27.04 -12.69 20.94
C PHE A 456 -26.34 -13.10 19.63
N ARG A 457 -26.27 -12.22 18.62
CA ARG A 457 -25.72 -12.56 17.30
C ARG A 457 -25.06 -11.33 16.68
N GLN A 458 -23.78 -11.11 16.97
CA GLN A 458 -22.77 -10.50 16.07
C GLN A 458 -21.54 -10.08 16.88
N GLU A 459 -20.48 -10.89 16.83
CA GLU A 459 -19.15 -10.54 17.36
C GLU A 459 -18.40 -9.53 16.45
N THR A 460 -19.00 -9.05 15.36
CA THR A 460 -18.31 -8.33 14.27
C THR A 460 -18.21 -6.81 14.40
N LEU A 461 -18.83 -6.18 15.41
CA LEU A 461 -18.99 -4.71 15.45
C LEU A 461 -18.01 -3.95 16.38
N TRP A 462 -17.00 -4.62 16.93
CA TRP A 462 -16.08 -3.99 17.90
C TRP A 462 -14.78 -3.43 17.30
N ASN A 463 -14.84 -2.93 16.07
CA ASN A 463 -13.76 -2.14 15.47
C ASN A 463 -14.16 -0.67 15.47
N ALA A 464 -13.39 0.18 16.18
CA ALA A 464 -13.58 1.62 16.19
C ALA A 464 -13.55 2.18 14.76
N GLY A 465 -14.63 2.86 14.31
CA GLY A 465 -14.60 3.62 13.06
C GLY A 465 -15.90 3.80 12.25
N TYR A 466 -17.09 3.44 12.74
CA TYR A 466 -18.33 3.61 11.97
C TYR A 466 -19.25 4.69 12.54
N PRO A 467 -19.70 5.65 11.71
CA PRO A 467 -20.98 6.32 11.89
C PRO A 467 -22.02 5.76 10.89
N VAL A 468 -23.15 5.29 11.40
CA VAL A 468 -24.33 4.91 10.59
C VAL A 468 -25.13 6.18 10.26
N ARG A 469 -25.60 6.34 9.02
CA ARG A 469 -26.53 7.42 8.64
C ARG A 469 -27.87 6.88 8.16
N ASN A 470 -28.90 7.56 8.63
CA ASN A 470 -30.33 7.40 8.38
C ASN A 470 -30.71 7.49 6.89
N GLU A 471 -31.42 6.49 6.41
CA GLU A 471 -32.20 6.58 5.17
C GLU A 471 -33.61 7.10 5.52
N ASN A 472 -33.92 8.32 5.08
CA ASN A 472 -35.26 8.73 4.66
C ASN A 472 -35.19 10.16 4.10
N HIS A 473 -35.00 10.28 2.78
CA HIS A 473 -35.60 11.34 1.96
C HIS A 473 -35.43 11.06 0.45
N GLU A 474 -36.52 11.31 -0.28
CA GLU A 474 -36.70 11.46 -1.74
C GLU A 474 -36.79 10.17 -2.60
N LYS A 475 -37.98 9.72 -3.03
CA LYS A 475 -38.95 10.22 -4.04
C LYS A 475 -38.41 10.30 -5.49
N THR A 476 -38.79 9.26 -6.24
CA THR A 476 -39.43 9.27 -7.57
C THR A 476 -39.02 10.34 -8.59
N ILE A 477 -38.27 9.97 -9.65
CA ILE A 477 -38.52 10.45 -11.03
C ILE A 477 -38.25 9.32 -12.05
N VAL A 478 -39.11 9.36 -13.07
CA VAL A 478 -39.48 8.41 -14.12
C VAL A 478 -38.44 8.24 -15.23
N SER A 479 -38.46 7.05 -15.82
CA SER A 479 -37.77 6.60 -17.03
C SER A 479 -38.11 7.38 -18.30
N SER A 480 -37.14 7.52 -19.21
CA SER A 480 -37.44 7.41 -20.65
C SER A 480 -36.23 6.83 -21.40
N ALA A 481 -36.46 5.63 -21.94
CA ALA A 481 -35.66 5.02 -22.99
C ALA A 481 -36.05 5.63 -24.35
N LEU A 482 -35.13 5.58 -25.32
CA LEU A 482 -35.36 5.19 -26.74
C LEU A 482 -34.05 5.40 -27.56
N PRO A 483 -33.90 4.81 -28.77
CA PRO A 483 -32.83 3.85 -29.04
C PRO A 483 -31.89 4.25 -30.19
N TYR A 484 -30.88 3.38 -30.38
CA TYR A 484 -30.01 3.26 -31.55
C TYR A 484 -30.71 3.41 -32.91
N PRO A 485 -29.91 3.76 -33.93
CA PRO A 485 -29.95 2.99 -35.16
C PRO A 485 -28.59 2.41 -35.55
N THR A 486 -28.69 1.18 -36.02
CA THR A 486 -27.75 0.36 -36.77
C THR A 486 -27.32 0.98 -38.10
N SER A 487 -26.08 0.76 -38.54
CA SER A 487 -25.77 -0.17 -39.65
C SER A 487 -24.43 0.12 -40.35
N ASN A 488 -23.69 -0.98 -40.57
CA ASN A 488 -22.92 -1.36 -41.77
C ASN A 488 -22.00 -0.34 -42.46
N SER A 489 -20.70 -0.65 -42.53
CA SER A 489 -20.14 -1.51 -43.58
C SER A 489 -18.60 -1.42 -43.70
N ASN A 490 -18.00 -2.59 -43.87
CA ASN A 490 -16.73 -2.94 -44.50
C ASN A 490 -15.79 -1.81 -45.00
N ARG A 491 -14.54 -1.82 -44.51
CA ARG A 491 -13.35 -1.84 -45.38
C ARG A 491 -12.12 -2.33 -44.62
N SER A 492 -11.52 -3.37 -45.17
CA SER A 492 -10.15 -3.82 -44.94
C SER A 492 -9.16 -2.70 -45.27
N LEU A 493 -8.07 -2.60 -44.50
CA LEU A 493 -6.69 -2.34 -44.96
C LEU A 493 -5.73 -2.36 -43.75
N LEU A 494 -4.64 -3.11 -43.91
CA LEU A 494 -3.51 -3.24 -42.99
C LEU A 494 -2.82 -1.88 -42.74
N PRO A 495 -2.28 -1.60 -41.55
CA PRO A 495 -1.50 -0.38 -41.33
C PRO A 495 -0.02 -0.60 -41.69
N ALA A 496 0.49 0.29 -42.53
CA ALA A 496 1.91 0.53 -42.73
C ALA A 496 2.48 1.36 -41.56
N LEU A 497 3.71 1.01 -41.15
CA LEU A 497 4.56 1.78 -40.23
C LEU A 497 4.83 3.21 -40.75
N PRO A 498 4.94 4.21 -39.86
CA PRO A 498 5.72 5.40 -40.15
C PRO A 498 6.99 5.44 -39.30
N THR A 499 8.10 5.44 -40.02
CA THR A 499 9.44 5.90 -39.65
C THR A 499 9.47 7.39 -39.31
N SER A 500 10.32 7.73 -38.33
CA SER A 500 11.06 9.00 -38.17
C SER A 500 10.30 10.33 -38.28
N ILE A 501 10.07 10.97 -37.13
CA ILE A 501 9.80 12.42 -37.06
C ILE A 501 11.14 13.15 -36.95
N SER A 502 11.42 13.95 -37.97
CA SER A 502 12.55 14.86 -38.12
C SER A 502 12.34 16.16 -37.33
N PHE A 503 13.45 16.66 -36.77
CA PHE A 503 13.58 17.95 -36.10
C PHE A 503 13.22 19.12 -37.04
N PHE A 504 12.34 20.02 -36.60
CA PHE A 504 12.12 21.31 -37.23
C PHE A 504 13.26 22.28 -36.86
N GLN A 505 14.08 22.63 -37.85
CA GLN A 505 14.91 23.84 -37.83
C GLN A 505 14.01 25.06 -38.11
N LEU A 506 13.97 26.02 -37.19
CA LEU A 506 13.42 27.35 -37.44
C LEU A 506 14.53 28.26 -37.97
N SER A 507 14.32 28.72 -39.20
CA SER A 507 15.12 29.66 -39.97
C SER A 507 15.24 31.04 -39.32
N SER A 508 16.43 31.60 -39.43
CA SER A 508 16.81 32.98 -39.15
C SER A 508 16.02 34.00 -39.99
N SER A 509 15.44 35.02 -39.35
CA SER A 509 14.95 36.22 -40.03
C SER A 509 15.51 37.50 -39.40
N SER A 510 16.05 38.32 -40.30
CA SER A 510 16.47 39.73 -40.27
C SER A 510 16.27 40.57 -39.00
N SER A 511 17.37 41.15 -38.54
CA SER A 511 17.49 42.24 -37.56
C SER A 511 16.87 43.55 -38.07
N ARG A 512 15.86 44.06 -37.34
CA ARG A 512 15.49 45.49 -37.33
C ARG A 512 16.09 46.15 -36.07
N PRO A 513 16.49 47.44 -36.12
CA PRO A 513 17.04 48.13 -34.97
C PRO A 513 15.96 48.37 -33.91
N MET A 514 16.30 48.07 -32.65
CA MET A 514 15.44 48.20 -31.47
C MET A 514 15.18 49.68 -31.13
N PRO A 515 13.95 50.05 -30.74
CA PRO A 515 13.68 51.36 -30.18
C PRO A 515 14.31 51.49 -28.78
N SER A 516 14.79 52.69 -28.49
CA SER A 516 15.50 53.13 -27.30
C SER A 516 14.71 52.93 -26.00
N ASN A 517 15.35 52.27 -25.03
CA ASN A 517 15.18 52.36 -23.56
C ASN A 517 13.79 52.75 -23.04
N SER A 518 12.80 51.86 -23.18
CA SER A 518 11.77 51.77 -22.14
C SER A 518 12.40 51.07 -20.94
N THR A 519 12.54 51.78 -19.82
CA THR A 519 13.02 51.19 -18.56
C THR A 519 12.07 50.05 -18.19
N LEU A 520 12.55 48.81 -18.33
CA LEU A 520 11.79 47.63 -17.96
C LEU A 520 11.45 47.74 -16.47
N LYS A 521 10.15 47.66 -16.17
CA LYS A 521 9.64 47.79 -14.80
C LYS A 521 9.73 46.44 -14.08
N PRO A 522 10.03 46.39 -12.77
CA PRO A 522 9.93 45.17 -11.98
C PRO A 522 8.55 44.52 -12.12
N MET A 523 8.50 43.19 -12.03
CA MET A 523 7.27 42.44 -12.21
C MET A 523 7.06 41.40 -11.11
N ILE A 524 5.80 41.25 -10.69
CA ILE A 524 5.34 40.16 -9.84
C ILE A 524 4.38 39.30 -10.66
N LEU A 525 4.70 38.01 -10.81
CA LEU A 525 3.77 37.01 -11.32
C LEU A 525 3.00 36.43 -10.13
N TRP A 526 1.73 36.76 -10.02
CA TRP A 526 0.86 36.28 -8.95
C TRP A 526 -0.04 35.18 -9.47
N ILE A 527 0.19 33.94 -9.03
CA ILE A 527 -0.57 32.79 -9.48
C ILE A 527 -1.67 32.52 -8.44
N ASP A 528 -2.75 33.31 -8.53
CA ASP A 528 -4.00 33.13 -7.79
C ASP A 528 -5.08 34.07 -8.35
N SER A 529 -6.33 33.88 -7.91
CA SER A 529 -7.41 34.83 -8.13
C SER A 529 -7.10 36.20 -7.50
N PRO A 530 -7.26 37.32 -8.23
CA PRO A 530 -7.00 38.66 -7.72
C PRO A 530 -7.90 39.06 -6.54
N TYR A 531 -9.02 38.35 -6.33
CA TYR A 531 -9.99 38.67 -5.28
C TYR A 531 -9.56 38.26 -3.87
N ASN A 532 -8.62 37.33 -3.73
CA ASN A 532 -8.31 36.77 -2.41
C ASN A 532 -7.41 37.67 -1.58
N ASP A 533 -6.61 38.52 -2.21
CA ASP A 533 -5.53 39.29 -1.55
C ASP A 533 -5.50 40.76 -2.02
N LEU A 534 -6.70 41.34 -2.21
CA LEU A 534 -6.90 42.73 -2.65
C LEU A 534 -6.16 43.75 -1.77
N GLU A 535 -6.11 43.53 -0.45
CA GLU A 535 -5.45 44.47 0.46
C GLU A 535 -3.92 44.43 0.32
N LEU A 536 -3.32 43.25 0.19
CA LEU A 536 -1.88 43.10 0.04
C LEU A 536 -1.40 43.64 -1.31
N THR A 537 -2.13 43.35 -2.37
CA THR A 537 -1.84 43.87 -3.72
C THR A 537 -1.96 45.39 -3.79
N LYS A 538 -2.97 45.98 -3.12
CA LYS A 538 -3.09 47.43 -2.96
C LYS A 538 -1.88 48.03 -2.21
N ARG A 539 -1.47 47.43 -1.10
CA ARG A 539 -0.27 47.88 -0.33
C ARG A 539 1.01 47.81 -1.17
N ILE A 540 1.18 46.77 -2.01
CA ILE A 540 2.32 46.66 -2.92
C ILE A 540 2.30 47.79 -3.95
N GLN A 541 1.14 48.07 -4.56
CA GLN A 541 1.01 49.14 -5.55
C GLN A 541 1.18 50.55 -4.96
N GLU A 542 0.69 50.79 -3.74
CA GLU A 542 0.87 52.05 -3.01
C GLU A 542 2.35 52.31 -2.69
N ARG A 543 3.09 51.26 -2.27
CA ARG A 543 4.51 51.37 -1.92
C ARG A 543 5.41 51.41 -3.15
N HIS A 544 5.08 50.66 -4.20
CA HIS A 544 5.88 50.47 -5.41
C HIS A 544 5.06 50.72 -6.67
N GLN A 545 4.79 52.00 -6.96
CA GLN A 545 3.96 52.44 -8.09
C GLN A 545 4.48 51.98 -9.47
N THR A 546 5.76 51.60 -9.56
CA THR A 546 6.39 51.14 -10.78
C THR A 546 6.29 49.63 -11.00
N VAL A 547 5.92 48.84 -9.99
CA VAL A 547 5.86 47.38 -10.10
C VAL A 547 4.61 46.96 -10.88
N LYS A 548 4.80 46.10 -11.88
CA LYS A 548 3.68 45.47 -12.60
C LYS A 548 3.31 44.14 -11.93
N ILE A 549 2.08 44.02 -11.44
CA ILE A 549 1.54 42.74 -10.93
C ILE A 549 0.73 42.09 -12.06
N ASN A 550 1.07 40.86 -12.42
CA ASN A 550 0.34 40.08 -13.42
C ASN A 550 -0.28 38.85 -12.76
N PHE A 551 -1.60 38.71 -12.85
CA PHE A 551 -2.32 37.60 -12.25
C PHE A 551 -2.52 36.48 -13.25
N GLN A 552 -2.26 35.24 -12.82
CA GLN A 552 -2.62 34.03 -13.52
C GLN A 552 -3.49 33.20 -12.57
N THR A 553 -4.68 32.83 -12.99
CA THR A 553 -5.66 32.18 -12.10
C THR A 553 -5.46 30.68 -11.99
N THR A 554 -4.70 30.10 -12.92
CA THR A 554 -4.40 28.68 -13.01
C THR A 554 -2.91 28.42 -13.18
N TYR A 555 -2.47 27.21 -12.81
CA TYR A 555 -1.12 26.72 -13.09
C TYR A 555 -0.83 26.75 -14.59
N LYS A 556 -1.80 26.34 -15.42
CA LYS A 556 -1.62 26.27 -16.88
C LYS A 556 -1.41 27.67 -17.48
N GLU A 557 -2.19 28.65 -17.03
CA GLU A 557 -2.00 30.06 -17.42
C GLU A 557 -0.59 30.57 -17.02
N ALA A 558 -0.11 30.20 -15.83
CA ALA A 558 1.23 30.54 -15.39
C ALA A 558 2.32 29.86 -16.23
N GLU A 559 2.15 28.58 -16.56
CA GLU A 559 3.07 27.82 -17.42
C GLU A 559 3.18 28.42 -18.82
N GLU A 560 2.04 28.71 -19.45
CA GLU A 560 1.97 29.38 -20.75
C GLU A 560 2.63 30.76 -20.68
N TYR A 561 2.35 31.53 -19.63
CA TYR A 561 2.94 32.85 -19.44
C TYR A 561 4.47 32.80 -19.30
N LEU A 562 5.00 31.93 -18.44
CA LEU A 562 6.44 31.78 -18.20
C LEU A 562 7.16 31.32 -19.47
N THR A 563 6.56 30.38 -20.20
CA THR A 563 7.14 29.84 -21.44
C THR A 563 7.20 30.91 -22.54
N VAL A 564 6.10 31.64 -22.76
CA VAL A 564 6.01 32.67 -23.81
C VAL A 564 6.91 33.88 -23.50
N ASN A 565 7.01 34.27 -22.23
CA ASN A 565 7.70 35.50 -21.83
C ASN A 565 9.13 35.28 -21.32
N LEU A 566 9.69 34.08 -21.46
CA LEU A 566 10.98 33.68 -20.88
C LEU A 566 12.12 34.68 -21.16
N ARG A 567 12.24 35.14 -22.41
CA ARG A 567 13.29 36.11 -22.81
C ARG A 567 13.10 37.48 -22.18
N GLN A 568 11.85 37.90 -21.98
CA GLN A 568 11.55 39.20 -21.36
C GLN A 568 11.78 39.11 -19.85
N ILE A 569 11.33 38.04 -19.21
CA ILE A 569 11.49 37.80 -17.77
C ILE A 569 12.95 37.92 -17.35
N ARG A 570 13.87 37.30 -18.10
CA ARG A 570 15.32 37.36 -17.84
C ARG A 570 15.95 38.76 -17.98
N ARG A 571 15.25 39.72 -18.59
CA ARG A 571 15.73 41.10 -18.76
C ARG A 571 15.12 42.08 -17.76
N LEU A 572 14.16 41.63 -16.96
CA LEU A 572 13.53 42.49 -15.96
C LEU A 572 14.52 42.78 -14.82
N PRO A 573 14.49 44.00 -14.24
CA PRO A 573 15.36 44.33 -13.11
C PRO A 573 15.05 43.51 -11.85
N ALA A 574 13.80 43.08 -11.68
CA ALA A 574 13.39 42.10 -10.69
C ALA A 574 12.13 41.36 -11.16
N PHE A 575 12.08 40.05 -10.90
CA PHE A 575 10.93 39.20 -11.19
C PHE A 575 10.67 38.28 -9.99
N ILE A 576 9.48 38.40 -9.39
CA ILE A 576 9.09 37.60 -8.23
C ILE A 576 7.89 36.75 -8.65
N THR A 577 7.89 35.47 -8.32
CA THR A 577 6.70 34.63 -8.48
C THR A 577 6.10 34.31 -7.12
N ILE A 578 4.81 34.59 -6.99
CA ILE A 578 4.01 34.31 -5.79
C ILE A 578 2.97 33.28 -6.17
N CYS A 579 2.95 32.17 -5.46
CA CYS A 579 2.02 31.07 -5.68
C CYS A 579 1.29 30.67 -4.40
N ARG A 580 0.14 30.01 -4.55
CA ARG A 580 -0.47 29.28 -3.45
C ARG A 580 0.19 27.93 -3.22
N GLY A 581 0.04 27.42 -2.00
CA GLY A 581 0.47 26.07 -1.67
C GLY A 581 -0.17 24.99 -2.55
N PHE A 582 -1.39 25.22 -3.06
CA PHE A 582 -2.11 24.24 -3.87
C PHE A 582 -3.08 24.89 -4.87
N TYR A 583 -3.07 24.41 -6.12
CA TYR A 583 -3.93 24.86 -7.22
C TYR A 583 -5.02 23.84 -7.50
N ARG A 584 -6.19 24.07 -6.90
CA ARG A 584 -7.30 23.12 -6.92
C ARG A 584 -7.85 22.80 -8.32
N LYS A 585 -7.82 23.78 -9.23
CA LYS A 585 -8.35 23.62 -10.60
C LYS A 585 -7.47 22.72 -11.48
N ASP A 586 -6.16 22.78 -11.27
CA ASP A 586 -5.18 22.13 -12.16
C ASP A 586 -4.59 20.85 -11.56
N GLU A 587 -4.96 20.52 -10.31
CA GLU A 587 -4.38 19.40 -9.55
C GLU A 587 -2.85 19.52 -9.36
N LYS A 588 -2.35 20.77 -9.31
CA LYS A 588 -0.93 21.13 -9.20
C LYS A 588 -0.64 21.79 -7.85
N ASN A 589 0.61 21.79 -7.42
CA ASN A 589 1.06 22.47 -6.20
C ASN A 589 2.30 23.35 -6.49
N TYR A 590 2.84 24.02 -5.48
CA TYR A 590 3.99 24.91 -5.67
C TYR A 590 5.28 24.17 -6.08
N THR A 591 5.43 22.88 -5.77
CA THR A 591 6.58 22.08 -6.21
C THR A 591 6.55 21.84 -7.72
N ASP A 592 5.37 21.77 -8.34
CA ASP A 592 5.25 21.74 -9.80
C ASP A 592 5.76 23.06 -10.41
N ILE A 593 5.45 24.21 -9.79
CA ILE A 593 5.97 25.51 -10.24
C ILE A 593 7.49 25.58 -10.04
N ALA A 594 8.01 25.07 -8.92
CA ALA A 594 9.44 24.97 -8.72
C ALA A 594 10.08 24.10 -9.81
N HIS A 595 9.54 22.92 -10.11
CA HIS A 595 10.06 22.05 -11.17
C HIS A 595 9.97 22.72 -12.55
N LEU A 596 8.92 23.50 -12.81
CA LEU A 596 8.81 24.29 -14.03
C LEU A 596 9.95 25.34 -14.13
N PHE A 597 10.37 25.93 -13.01
CA PHE A 597 11.51 26.85 -12.99
C PHE A 597 12.82 26.14 -13.36
N ASP A 598 13.02 24.89 -12.92
CA ASP A 598 14.18 24.08 -13.31
C ASP A 598 14.18 23.84 -14.82
N ILE A 599 13.04 23.39 -15.37
CA ILE A 599 12.89 23.14 -16.81
C ILE A 599 13.20 24.41 -17.62
N LEU A 600 12.71 25.57 -17.16
CA LEU A 600 12.88 26.85 -17.84
C LEU A 600 14.21 27.54 -17.54
N ASN A 601 15.08 26.95 -16.71
CA ASN A 601 16.31 27.56 -16.18
C ASN A 601 16.03 28.95 -15.61
N LEU A 602 15.15 29.01 -14.62
CA LEU A 602 14.75 30.19 -13.84
C LEU A 602 15.09 30.02 -12.35
N GLU A 603 16.04 29.15 -12.04
CA GLU A 603 16.34 28.68 -10.68
C GLU A 603 16.77 29.79 -9.72
N GLU A 604 17.39 30.85 -10.25
CA GLU A 604 17.84 32.04 -9.52
C GLU A 604 16.72 33.03 -9.19
N LEU A 605 15.50 32.84 -9.74
CA LEU A 605 14.40 33.79 -9.53
C LEU A 605 13.62 33.47 -8.24
N PRO A 606 13.28 34.49 -7.43
CA PRO A 606 12.51 34.31 -6.20
C PRO A 606 11.15 33.63 -6.41
N LEU A 607 10.89 32.57 -5.63
CA LEU A 607 9.62 31.86 -5.57
C LEU A 607 9.07 31.85 -4.13
N ALA A 608 7.97 32.58 -3.93
CA ALA A 608 7.28 32.66 -2.65
C ALA A 608 5.96 31.88 -2.67
N VAL A 609 5.71 31.10 -1.63
CA VAL A 609 4.46 30.38 -1.42
C VAL A 609 3.68 31.05 -0.30
N TYR A 610 2.46 31.48 -0.60
CA TYR A 610 1.54 32.05 0.38
C TYR A 610 0.45 31.03 0.73
N THR A 611 0.25 30.76 2.02
CA THR A 611 -0.69 29.75 2.52
C THR A 611 -1.39 30.24 3.78
N SER A 612 -2.63 29.82 4.03
CA SER A 612 -3.31 30.14 5.30
C SER A 612 -2.77 29.35 6.50
N SER A 613 -1.92 28.35 6.26
CA SER A 613 -1.27 27.56 7.30
C SER A 613 0.03 26.95 6.78
N VAL A 614 1.17 27.42 7.32
CA VAL A 614 2.50 26.84 7.04
C VAL A 614 2.57 25.40 7.57
N ILE A 615 2.04 25.13 8.77
CA ILE A 615 2.05 23.81 9.39
C ILE A 615 1.35 22.78 8.50
N ASN A 616 0.17 23.12 7.96
CA ASN A 616 -0.57 22.21 7.07
C ASN A 616 0.13 22.00 5.72
N LEU A 617 0.96 22.95 5.28
CA LEU A 617 1.70 22.83 4.04
C LEU A 617 2.97 21.99 4.23
N LEU A 618 3.73 22.24 5.30
CA LEU A 618 4.93 21.49 5.66
C LEU A 618 4.61 20.05 6.06
N GLY A 619 3.49 19.81 6.76
CA GLY A 619 3.04 18.44 7.09
C GLY A 619 2.69 17.59 5.87
N LYS A 620 2.55 18.19 4.67
CA LYS A 620 2.26 17.48 3.42
C LYS A 620 3.50 17.21 2.57
N ILE A 621 4.65 17.83 2.89
CA ILE A 621 5.83 17.81 2.02
C ILE A 621 7.10 17.67 2.87
N ASN A 622 7.81 16.55 2.65
CA ASN A 622 9.13 16.34 3.23
C ASN A 622 10.15 17.18 2.43
N ASN A 623 10.71 18.22 3.05
CA ASN A 623 11.75 19.12 2.51
C ASN A 623 11.33 19.98 1.30
N PRO A 624 10.77 21.19 1.50
CA PRO A 624 10.60 22.13 0.39
C PRO A 624 11.98 22.48 -0.23
N PRO A 625 12.06 22.72 -1.56
CA PRO A 625 13.30 23.16 -2.19
C PRO A 625 13.81 24.43 -1.49
N GLU A 626 15.12 24.53 -1.20
CA GLU A 626 15.69 25.64 -0.40
C GLU A 626 15.35 27.04 -0.92
N ARG A 627 15.13 27.16 -2.24
CA ARG A 627 14.73 28.41 -2.91
C ARG A 627 13.29 28.85 -2.62
N VAL A 628 12.42 27.93 -2.19
CA VAL A 628 11.01 28.22 -1.94
C VAL A 628 10.86 28.84 -0.56
N LYS A 629 10.42 30.10 -0.50
CA LYS A 629 10.10 30.78 0.76
C LYS A 629 8.60 30.68 1.04
N ILE A 630 8.23 30.16 2.21
CA ILE A 630 6.83 29.91 2.57
C ILE A 630 6.39 30.93 3.63
N PHE A 631 5.23 31.55 3.41
CA PHE A 631 4.65 32.58 4.28
C PHE A 631 3.21 32.24 4.62
N ASP A 632 2.82 32.43 5.89
CA ASP A 632 1.44 32.38 6.37
C ASP A 632 0.88 33.72 6.85
N GLN A 633 1.72 34.74 6.92
CA GLN A 633 1.34 36.09 7.32
C GLN A 633 1.51 37.07 6.14
N PRO A 634 0.48 37.86 5.77
CA PRO A 634 0.59 38.86 4.70
C PRO A 634 1.73 39.86 4.92
N SER A 635 2.00 40.23 6.18
CA SER A 635 3.08 41.16 6.56
C SER A 635 4.47 40.59 6.27
N ALA A 636 4.69 39.31 6.52
CA ALA A 636 5.96 38.64 6.25
C ALA A 636 6.20 38.51 4.73
N LEU A 637 5.17 38.12 3.99
CA LEU A 637 5.21 38.10 2.52
C LEU A 637 5.49 39.49 1.94
N PHE A 638 4.85 40.53 2.48
CA PHE A 638 5.12 41.91 2.07
C PHE A 638 6.56 42.35 2.34
N GLY A 639 7.13 41.95 3.49
CA GLY A 639 8.53 42.18 3.82
C GLY A 639 9.47 41.55 2.78
N PHE A 640 9.27 40.28 2.47
CA PHE A 640 10.03 39.56 1.45
C PHE A 640 9.95 40.22 0.06
N ILE A 641 8.75 40.65 -0.35
CA ILE A 641 8.56 41.37 -1.63
C ILE A 641 9.36 42.67 -1.65
N ASN A 642 9.37 43.43 -0.54
CA ASN A 642 10.15 44.67 -0.45
C ASN A 642 11.65 44.41 -0.56
N ASP A 643 12.16 43.36 0.08
CA ASP A 643 13.57 43.01 0.05
C ASP A 643 14.00 42.58 -1.36
N CYS A 644 13.19 41.75 -2.03
CA CYS A 644 13.42 41.35 -3.43
C CYS A 644 13.42 42.56 -4.39
N LEU A 645 12.46 43.47 -4.25
CA LEU A 645 12.36 44.67 -5.11
C LEU A 645 13.47 45.70 -4.86
N GLN A 646 14.13 45.64 -3.69
CA GLN A 646 15.28 46.48 -3.35
C GLN A 646 16.64 45.81 -3.66
N ASN A 647 16.64 44.65 -4.34
CA ASN A 647 17.83 43.84 -4.61
C ASN A 647 18.59 43.41 -3.34
N LYS A 648 17.86 43.04 -2.28
CA LYS A 648 18.43 42.57 -1.01
C LYS A 648 18.27 41.06 -0.78
N CYS A 649 17.70 40.32 -1.73
CA CYS A 649 17.41 38.89 -1.61
C CYS A 649 18.30 38.01 -2.48
#